data_AF-A0A5B0LMT8-F1
#
_entry.id   AF-A0A5B0LMT8-F1
#
_cell.length_a   1.000
_cell.length_b   1.000
_cell.length_c   1.000
_cell.angle_alpha   90.00
_cell.angle_beta   90.00
_cell.angle_gamma   90.00
#
_symmetry.space_group_name_H-M   'P 1'
#
loop_
_entity.id
_entity.type
_entity.pdbx_description
1 polymer ?
#
loop_
_entity_poly.entity_id
_entity_poly.type
_entity_poly.pdbx_seq_one_letter_code
_entity_poly.pdbx_strand_id
1 'polypeptide(L)'
;MGIEDITKQIRSQVTTHHLKLLTKASSVAALDRPLQSVKNALQQLEANLERLNKKIGNRHATLEDALGRLDRYQAAAELSRKTSRFVTLAKRLEAQIAELDLNPLNQRDNNPDNSQNDPSTSTSRDQHEIVLAESALTLSELEKLLDSELETASVEATSPTEASPQTVCSIRSLTAIQPHVQAIVLARKKVEEQMTRILNQGLVQLDRSMLSSSFQTAYNLSILDRSVGSMIFELTELISKRIKLAFDLNSLAREAGANDPQPTSSFGYKSRARTEPTSATLPHWTSVLWGRLEGLIDDLSTCCVKVYTLEKVLEWKKDPITGVPFLEVVTNHGSMLEERPSTVFWTTLSGALSKETRETLRTSNFIAQTLTANYPHLLRLFQEFFSRISLHTHTIYNSSTQSPETILTLRAVLPLENIYLNRSMNKMTEAGSGRADKLTTVLANELDAARFDPLLVRSVARKAKEVVENYLKRIENKIVTDYQSTSLVGPVATSSQITNIEIFNNLSDLSRILTRSMQDYPDEIKKIMEPSITLTEKICEGIISPILVSIQRELNMIIAKMHNQFRPNTANGGSIYMQELRAKLALVRHEILARLDASHLEPILLELTVEILRSFMFHASLMSPLTETVKLRLAGELAELEFEVSQFLAHETQGGRRMSGPGTFLSAPGSTEVMDEKGDSREEEGRMEVTVQLDNLKIFRQLLFADRPSEVDNLLRQSSLDRLHIIHHLFVKSQSELDNNNNDTSTEDHQKILLIHQRNAWSPAEYARWVLEYRRSNMALEPLNILKSFLVDFLDSSSTSSDSSLQWLHLARQFFD
;
A
#
# COMPACT_ATOMS: atom_id res chain seq x y z
N MET A 1 -78.55 70.72 -118.07
CA MET A 1 -79.18 70.94 -116.76
C MET A 1 -79.32 69.60 -116.07
N GLY A 2 -78.32 69.24 -115.25
CA GLY A 2 -78.42 68.13 -114.30
C GLY A 2 -79.10 68.60 -113.02
N ILE A 3 -79.12 67.76 -111.98
CA ILE A 3 -79.53 68.10 -110.60
C ILE A 3 -81.03 68.03 -110.32
N GLU A 4 -81.92 68.25 -111.29
CA GLU A 4 -83.33 68.50 -110.93
C GLU A 4 -84.22 67.30 -110.56
N ASP A 5 -83.98 66.03 -110.92
CA ASP A 5 -84.89 64.93 -110.52
C ASP A 5 -84.28 63.85 -109.59
N ILE A 6 -83.01 64.01 -109.19
CA ILE A 6 -82.55 63.55 -107.86
C ILE A 6 -83.50 64.09 -106.77
N THR A 7 -84.07 65.28 -107.02
CA THR A 7 -85.13 65.94 -106.26
C THR A 7 -86.43 65.13 -106.12
N LYS A 8 -86.71 64.09 -106.92
CA LYS A 8 -87.95 63.32 -106.75
C LYS A 8 -87.81 62.09 -105.87
N GLN A 9 -86.75 61.32 -106.02
CA GLN A 9 -86.71 60.01 -105.36
C GLN A 9 -86.11 60.04 -103.95
N ILE A 10 -85.22 61.00 -103.63
CA ILE A 10 -84.89 61.30 -102.22
C ILE A 10 -86.15 61.75 -101.47
N ARG A 11 -87.02 62.56 -102.10
CA ARG A 11 -88.30 62.93 -101.50
C ARG A 11 -89.17 61.71 -101.22
N SER A 12 -89.24 60.74 -102.12
CA SER A 12 -90.00 59.49 -101.89
C SER A 12 -89.46 58.73 -100.67
N GLN A 13 -88.17 58.38 -100.64
CA GLN A 13 -87.61 57.57 -99.55
C GLN A 13 -87.63 58.28 -98.19
N VAL A 14 -87.43 59.59 -98.16
CA VAL A 14 -87.52 60.39 -96.93
C VAL A 14 -88.96 60.45 -96.44
N THR A 15 -89.97 60.58 -97.32
CA THR A 15 -91.38 60.62 -96.88
C THR A 15 -91.85 59.31 -96.25
N THR A 16 -91.44 58.14 -96.75
CA THR A 16 -91.93 56.85 -96.24
C THR A 16 -91.33 56.45 -94.89
N HIS A 17 -90.13 56.91 -94.55
CA HIS A 17 -89.41 56.40 -93.37
C HIS A 17 -89.16 57.41 -92.23
N HIS A 18 -89.53 58.69 -92.34
CA HIS A 18 -89.19 59.71 -91.34
C HIS A 18 -89.79 59.46 -89.93
N LEU A 19 -91.02 58.92 -89.86
CA LEU A 19 -91.75 58.74 -88.60
C LEU A 19 -91.10 57.69 -87.67
N LYS A 20 -90.53 56.61 -88.22
CA LYS A 20 -89.86 55.58 -87.42
C LYS A 20 -88.50 56.04 -86.88
N LEU A 21 -87.81 56.94 -87.59
CA LEU A 21 -86.56 57.52 -87.09
C LEU A 21 -86.81 58.51 -85.95
N LEU A 22 -87.86 59.32 -86.04
CA LEU A 22 -88.17 60.35 -85.03
C LEU A 22 -88.53 59.76 -83.66
N THR A 23 -89.25 58.65 -83.60
CA THR A 23 -89.65 58.02 -82.32
C THR A 23 -88.51 57.29 -81.61
N LYS A 24 -87.58 56.69 -82.35
CA LYS A 24 -86.35 56.15 -81.76
C LYS A 24 -85.39 57.26 -81.32
N ALA A 25 -85.33 58.38 -82.05
CA ALA A 25 -84.54 59.53 -81.64
C ALA A 25 -85.08 60.19 -80.35
N SER A 26 -86.41 60.28 -80.17
CA SER A 26 -87.00 60.94 -79.00
C SER A 26 -86.84 60.14 -77.69
N SER A 27 -86.89 58.81 -77.74
CA SER A 27 -86.66 57.96 -76.55
C SER A 27 -85.19 57.92 -76.12
N VAL A 28 -84.26 57.93 -77.07
CA VAL A 28 -82.82 58.11 -76.80
C VAL A 28 -82.54 59.50 -76.24
N ALA A 29 -83.21 60.54 -76.75
CA ALA A 29 -83.09 61.90 -76.19
C ALA A 29 -83.65 62.03 -74.76
N ALA A 30 -84.69 61.24 -74.39
CA ALA A 30 -85.26 61.27 -73.05
C ALA A 30 -84.35 60.59 -71.99
N LEU A 31 -83.57 59.57 -72.38
CA LEU A 31 -82.61 58.87 -71.51
C LEU A 31 -81.29 59.65 -71.32
N ASP A 32 -81.00 60.60 -72.19
CA ASP A 32 -79.79 61.41 -72.15
C ASP A 32 -79.71 62.23 -70.84
N ARG A 33 -80.83 62.80 -70.39
CA ARG A 33 -80.85 63.69 -69.20
C ARG A 33 -80.59 62.96 -67.87
N PRO A 34 -81.22 61.81 -67.55
CA PRO A 34 -80.89 61.03 -66.34
C PRO A 34 -79.49 60.42 -66.39
N LEU A 35 -79.04 59.94 -67.55
CA LEU A 35 -77.67 59.42 -67.73
C LEU A 35 -76.64 60.54 -67.52
N GLN A 36 -76.91 61.75 -68.01
CA GLN A 36 -76.06 62.90 -67.76
C GLN A 36 -76.02 63.25 -66.27
N SER A 37 -77.15 63.15 -65.56
CA SER A 37 -77.22 63.37 -64.10
C SER A 37 -76.40 62.34 -63.32
N VAL A 38 -76.55 61.04 -63.62
CA VAL A 38 -75.78 59.96 -62.98
C VAL A 38 -74.29 60.06 -63.33
N LYS A 39 -73.96 60.41 -64.58
CA LYS A 39 -72.58 60.69 -65.01
C LYS A 39 -71.99 61.85 -64.24
N ASN A 40 -72.73 62.95 -64.06
CA ASN A 40 -72.29 64.09 -63.27
C ASN A 40 -72.12 63.74 -61.78
N ALA A 41 -73.02 62.92 -61.21
CA ALA A 41 -72.92 62.46 -59.83
C ALA A 41 -71.75 61.50 -59.60
N LEU A 42 -71.47 60.59 -60.55
CA LEU A 42 -70.29 59.74 -60.53
C LEU A 42 -69.00 60.55 -60.67
N GLN A 43 -68.97 61.54 -61.56
CA GLN A 43 -67.83 62.46 -61.68
C GLN A 43 -67.62 63.28 -60.40
N GLN A 44 -68.69 63.70 -59.71
CA GLN A 44 -68.59 64.34 -58.41
C GLN A 44 -68.11 63.40 -57.31
N LEU A 45 -68.57 62.14 -57.31
CA LEU A 45 -68.12 61.14 -56.34
C LEU A 45 -66.64 60.80 -56.55
N GLU A 46 -66.22 60.61 -57.80
CA GLU A 46 -64.82 60.39 -58.19
C GLU A 46 -63.95 61.58 -57.77
N ALA A 47 -64.40 62.82 -58.03
CA ALA A 47 -63.72 64.02 -57.55
C ALA A 47 -63.67 64.12 -56.01
N ASN A 48 -64.72 63.69 -55.31
CA ASN A 48 -64.75 63.66 -53.84
C ASN A 48 -63.84 62.56 -53.27
N LEU A 49 -63.74 61.40 -53.94
CA LEU A 49 -62.86 60.30 -53.56
C LEU A 49 -61.40 60.67 -53.81
N GLU A 50 -61.07 61.32 -54.93
CA GLU A 50 -59.74 61.90 -55.16
C GLU A 50 -59.37 62.95 -54.11
N ARG A 51 -60.31 63.83 -53.74
CA ARG A 51 -60.10 64.82 -52.67
C ARG A 51 -59.90 64.16 -51.31
N LEU A 52 -60.67 63.12 -50.99
CA LEU A 52 -60.53 62.36 -49.75
C LEU A 52 -59.19 61.62 -49.72
N ASN A 53 -58.82 60.95 -50.80
CA ASN A 53 -57.55 60.24 -50.93
C ASN A 53 -56.36 61.21 -50.83
N LYS A 54 -56.43 62.40 -51.47
CA LYS A 54 -55.43 63.46 -51.24
C LYS A 54 -55.40 63.93 -49.80
N LYS A 55 -56.55 64.11 -49.16
CA LYS A 55 -56.62 64.62 -47.77
C LYS A 55 -56.10 63.58 -46.76
N ILE A 56 -56.41 62.30 -46.95
CA ILE A 56 -55.92 61.19 -46.12
C ILE A 56 -54.45 60.93 -46.41
N GLY A 57 -54.04 60.85 -47.69
CA GLY A 57 -52.66 60.66 -48.11
C GLY A 57 -51.74 61.78 -47.60
N ASN A 58 -52.17 63.04 -47.68
CA ASN A 58 -51.41 64.15 -47.11
C ASN A 58 -51.29 64.03 -45.58
N ARG A 59 -52.36 63.64 -44.88
CA ARG A 59 -52.32 63.45 -43.42
C ARG A 59 -51.46 62.28 -43.01
N HIS A 60 -51.47 61.18 -43.78
CA HIS A 60 -50.58 60.05 -43.60
C HIS A 60 -49.12 60.47 -43.80
N ALA A 61 -48.80 61.15 -44.90
CA ALA A 61 -47.46 61.67 -45.15
C ALA A 61 -46.98 62.66 -44.05
N THR A 62 -47.90 63.48 -43.51
CA THR A 62 -47.57 64.38 -42.39
C THR A 62 -47.32 63.60 -41.10
N LEU A 63 -48.09 62.54 -40.84
CA LEU A 63 -47.92 61.68 -39.67
C LEU A 63 -46.64 60.85 -39.76
N GLU A 64 -46.31 60.36 -40.95
CA GLU A 64 -45.06 59.66 -41.25
C GLU A 64 -43.83 60.57 -41.07
N ASP A 65 -43.89 61.84 -41.53
CA ASP A 65 -42.85 62.82 -41.24
C ASP A 65 -42.76 63.14 -39.73
N ALA A 66 -43.90 63.24 -39.03
CA ALA A 66 -43.91 63.47 -37.59
C ALA A 66 -43.33 62.28 -36.80
N LEU A 67 -43.63 61.04 -37.19
CA LEU A 67 -43.03 59.83 -36.63
C LEU A 67 -41.51 59.79 -36.92
N GLY A 68 -41.09 60.05 -38.15
CA GLY A 68 -39.68 60.10 -38.51
C GLY A 68 -38.91 61.24 -37.80
N ARG A 69 -39.58 62.33 -37.42
CA ARG A 69 -39.00 63.36 -36.53
C ARG A 69 -38.91 62.86 -35.09
N LEU A 70 -39.95 62.19 -34.58
CA LEU A 70 -39.97 61.64 -33.23
C LEU A 70 -38.84 60.61 -33.04
N ASP A 71 -38.65 59.70 -33.99
CA ASP A 71 -37.57 58.70 -33.96
C ASP A 71 -36.19 59.37 -33.95
N ARG A 72 -35.99 60.41 -34.77
CA ARG A 72 -34.76 61.22 -34.77
C ARG A 72 -34.54 61.94 -33.43
N TYR A 73 -35.59 62.46 -32.80
CA TYR A 73 -35.49 63.07 -31.47
C TYR A 73 -35.17 62.03 -30.38
N GLN A 74 -35.76 60.85 -30.45
CA GLN A 74 -35.48 59.76 -29.52
C GLN A 74 -34.03 59.28 -29.65
N ALA A 75 -33.56 59.05 -30.88
CA ALA A 75 -32.16 58.69 -31.16
C ALA A 75 -31.18 59.78 -30.68
N ALA A 76 -31.46 61.06 -30.94
CA ALA A 76 -30.63 62.17 -30.48
C ALA A 76 -30.63 62.29 -28.94
N ALA A 77 -31.78 62.09 -28.28
CA ALA A 77 -31.88 62.11 -26.84
C ALA A 77 -31.14 60.93 -26.19
N GLU A 78 -31.21 59.75 -26.78
CA GLU A 78 -30.48 58.56 -26.34
C GLU A 78 -28.96 58.75 -26.50
N LEU A 79 -28.51 59.25 -27.65
CA LEU A 79 -27.11 59.58 -27.91
C LEU A 79 -26.58 60.63 -26.92
N SER A 80 -27.37 61.67 -26.63
CA SER A 80 -27.03 62.69 -25.64
C SER A 80 -26.91 62.10 -24.22
N ARG A 81 -27.82 61.20 -23.83
CA ARG A 81 -27.78 60.52 -22.51
C ARG A 81 -26.55 59.63 -22.38
N LYS A 82 -26.26 58.82 -23.41
CA LYS A 82 -25.07 57.95 -23.43
C LYS A 82 -23.78 58.76 -23.41
N THR A 83 -23.69 59.84 -24.20
CA THR A 83 -22.55 60.78 -24.21
C THR A 83 -22.36 61.45 -22.85
N SER A 84 -23.42 61.93 -22.22
CA SER A 84 -23.36 62.56 -20.89
C SER A 84 -22.89 61.56 -19.81
N ARG A 85 -23.41 60.33 -19.83
CA ARG A 85 -22.95 59.25 -18.94
C ARG A 85 -21.47 58.93 -19.16
N PHE A 86 -21.04 58.79 -20.41
CA PHE A 86 -19.65 58.54 -20.79
C PHE A 86 -18.71 59.62 -20.26
N VAL A 87 -19.01 60.91 -20.50
CA VAL A 87 -18.17 62.02 -20.04
C VAL A 87 -18.10 62.08 -18.51
N THR A 88 -19.21 61.79 -17.82
CA THR A 88 -19.24 61.77 -16.35
C THR A 88 -18.35 60.65 -15.80
N LEU A 89 -18.42 59.46 -16.39
CA LEU A 89 -17.58 58.33 -16.02
C LEU A 89 -16.10 58.57 -16.38
N ALA A 90 -15.79 59.19 -17.53
CA ALA A 90 -14.43 59.53 -17.93
C ALA A 90 -13.79 60.53 -16.95
N LYS A 91 -14.53 61.56 -16.53
CA LYS A 91 -14.06 62.51 -15.51
C LYS A 91 -13.87 61.85 -14.15
N ARG A 92 -14.73 60.90 -13.77
CA ARG A 92 -14.56 60.12 -12.54
C ARG A 92 -13.29 59.27 -12.61
N LEU A 93 -13.04 58.61 -13.74
CA LEU A 93 -11.83 57.82 -13.97
C LEU A 93 -10.57 58.69 -13.89
N GLU A 94 -10.57 59.88 -14.51
CA GLU A 94 -9.46 60.84 -14.41
C GLU A 94 -9.15 61.23 -12.95
N ALA A 95 -10.19 61.45 -12.13
CA ALA A 95 -10.02 61.73 -10.70
C ALA A 95 -9.46 60.53 -9.92
N GLN A 96 -9.96 59.31 -10.18
CA GLN A 96 -9.48 58.09 -9.54
C GLN A 96 -8.01 57.78 -9.91
N ILE A 97 -7.61 58.00 -11.16
CA ILE A 97 -6.21 57.83 -11.59
C ILE A 97 -5.30 58.87 -10.97
N ALA A 98 -5.77 60.11 -10.82
CA ALA A 98 -5.01 61.15 -10.13
C ALA A 98 -4.81 60.81 -8.64
N GLU A 99 -5.81 60.20 -7.99
CA GLU A 99 -5.69 59.69 -6.62
C GLU A 99 -4.67 58.53 -6.52
N LEU A 100 -4.66 57.62 -7.49
CA LEU A 100 -3.64 56.56 -7.59
C LEU A 100 -2.22 57.11 -7.79
N ASP A 101 -2.07 58.24 -8.50
CA ASP A 101 -0.78 58.90 -8.71
C ASP A 101 -0.23 59.61 -7.47
N LEU A 102 -1.10 60.05 -6.57
CA LEU A 102 -0.71 60.71 -5.33
C LEU A 102 -0.19 59.73 -4.27
N ASN A 103 -0.59 58.45 -4.36
CA ASN A 103 -0.20 57.38 -3.43
C ASN A 103 0.55 56.22 -4.10
N PRO A 104 1.67 56.44 -4.80
CA PRO A 104 2.41 55.36 -5.43
C PRO A 104 3.04 54.44 -4.36
N LEU A 105 2.81 53.12 -4.50
CA LEU A 105 3.36 52.04 -3.65
C LEU A 105 4.89 52.05 -3.43
N ASN A 106 5.66 52.97 -4.03
CA ASN A 106 7.10 52.84 -4.26
C ASN A 106 8.04 53.67 -3.37
N GLN A 107 7.61 54.37 -2.31
CA GLN A 107 8.52 55.30 -1.59
C GLN A 107 8.90 55.00 -0.14
N ARG A 108 8.63 53.82 0.46
CA ARG A 108 9.01 53.60 1.87
C ARG A 108 9.76 52.30 2.24
N ASP A 109 10.16 51.46 1.28
CA ASP A 109 10.83 50.19 1.60
C ASP A 109 12.38 50.25 1.62
N ASN A 110 13.01 51.43 1.50
CA ASN A 110 14.48 51.53 1.47
C ASN A 110 15.16 51.77 2.84
N ASN A 111 14.47 51.68 3.97
CA ASN A 111 15.10 51.81 5.29
C ASN A 111 14.63 50.72 6.26
N PRO A 112 15.47 49.71 6.57
CA PRO A 112 15.06 48.55 7.37
C PRO A 112 14.97 48.83 8.89
N ASP A 113 15.37 50.01 9.36
CA ASP A 113 15.58 50.28 10.79
C ASP A 113 14.40 50.94 11.54
N ASN A 114 13.20 51.04 10.96
CA ASN A 114 12.08 51.70 11.64
C ASN A 114 10.70 51.03 11.46
N SER A 115 10.66 49.71 11.28
CA SER A 115 9.42 48.94 11.14
C SER A 115 8.91 48.40 12.49
N GLN A 116 8.54 49.30 13.41
CA GLN A 116 7.62 48.97 14.49
C GLN A 116 6.26 49.64 14.25
N ASN A 117 5.31 48.84 13.78
CA ASN A 117 3.85 48.96 13.96
C ASN A 117 3.27 50.39 13.94
N ASP A 118 3.25 51.02 12.76
CA ASP A 118 2.45 52.23 12.54
C ASP A 118 1.13 51.86 11.81
N PRO A 119 -0.03 51.78 12.50
CA PRO A 119 -1.32 51.33 11.96
C PRO A 119 -1.87 52.24 10.85
N SER A 120 -1.25 53.40 10.63
CA SER A 120 -1.58 54.32 9.54
C SER A 120 -1.23 53.77 8.15
N THR A 121 -0.22 52.89 8.06
CA THR A 121 0.31 52.36 6.77
C THR A 121 -0.56 51.28 6.13
N SER A 122 -1.24 50.44 6.93
CA SER A 122 -2.16 49.42 6.42
C SER A 122 -3.40 50.07 5.80
N THR A 123 -3.98 51.06 6.46
CA THR A 123 -5.13 51.83 5.95
C THR A 123 -4.84 52.50 4.60
N SER A 124 -3.61 52.99 4.38
CA SER A 124 -3.24 53.61 3.11
C SER A 124 -3.10 52.60 1.97
N ARG A 125 -2.66 51.37 2.26
CA ARG A 125 -2.58 50.29 1.26
C ARG A 125 -3.96 49.79 0.89
N ASP A 126 -4.81 49.54 1.88
CA ASP A 126 -6.19 49.12 1.67
C ASP A 126 -6.96 50.15 0.84
N GLN A 127 -6.76 51.45 1.12
CA GLN A 127 -7.37 52.53 0.35
C GLN A 127 -6.87 52.55 -1.10
N HIS A 128 -5.56 52.42 -1.33
CA HIS A 128 -5.00 52.37 -2.69
C HIS A 128 -5.53 51.16 -3.48
N GLU A 129 -5.66 50.01 -2.83
CA GLU A 129 -6.21 48.78 -3.41
C GLU A 129 -7.70 48.91 -3.76
N ILE A 130 -8.50 49.55 -2.91
CA ILE A 130 -9.93 49.83 -3.17
C ILE A 130 -10.07 50.78 -4.36
N VAL A 131 -9.32 51.89 -4.38
CA VAL A 131 -9.37 52.87 -5.48
C VAL A 131 -8.96 52.23 -6.81
N LEU A 132 -8.00 51.29 -6.80
CA LEU A 132 -7.61 50.53 -7.99
C LEU A 132 -8.74 49.64 -8.52
N ALA A 133 -9.42 48.91 -7.64
CA ALA A 133 -10.55 48.06 -8.03
C ALA A 133 -11.75 48.89 -8.53
N GLU A 134 -12.02 50.05 -7.93
CA GLU A 134 -13.03 51.00 -8.42
C GLU A 134 -12.68 51.57 -9.79
N SER A 135 -11.40 51.89 -10.03
CA SER A 135 -10.90 52.38 -11.31
C SER A 135 -11.08 51.33 -12.42
N ALA A 136 -10.87 50.05 -12.10
CA ALA A 136 -11.13 48.96 -13.03
C ALA A 136 -12.63 48.81 -13.36
N LEU A 137 -13.52 49.04 -12.40
CA LEU A 137 -14.96 48.98 -12.62
C LEU A 137 -15.42 50.13 -13.54
N THR A 138 -14.95 51.36 -13.28
CA THR A 138 -15.27 52.52 -14.13
C THR A 138 -14.72 52.35 -15.55
N LEU A 139 -13.53 51.74 -15.71
CA LEU A 139 -12.99 51.34 -17.01
C LEU A 139 -13.91 50.33 -17.73
N SER A 140 -14.35 49.28 -17.03
CA SER A 140 -15.26 48.26 -17.58
C SER A 140 -16.59 48.84 -18.04
N GLU A 141 -17.16 49.77 -17.27
CA GLU A 141 -18.39 50.47 -17.66
C GLU A 141 -18.20 51.37 -18.89
N LEU A 142 -17.07 52.08 -18.96
CA LEU A 142 -16.71 52.91 -20.12
C LEU A 142 -16.53 52.06 -21.38
N GLU A 143 -15.86 50.92 -21.27
CA GLU A 143 -15.68 49.97 -22.38
C GLU A 143 -17.01 49.36 -22.82
N LYS A 144 -17.86 48.93 -21.88
CA LYS A 144 -19.21 48.46 -22.22
C LYS A 144 -20.03 49.52 -22.94
N LEU A 145 -19.94 50.79 -22.55
CA LEU A 145 -20.61 51.89 -23.26
C LEU A 145 -20.04 52.13 -24.67
N LEU A 146 -18.75 51.84 -24.87
CA LEU A 146 -18.07 51.92 -26.17
C LEU A 146 -18.32 50.69 -27.08
N ASP A 147 -18.65 49.53 -26.50
CA ASP A 147 -18.81 48.24 -27.19
C ASP A 147 -20.29 47.83 -27.38
N SER A 148 -21.22 48.31 -26.54
CA SER A 148 -22.67 48.07 -26.68
C SER A 148 -23.25 48.54 -28.03
N GLU A 149 -22.48 49.29 -28.81
CA GLU A 149 -22.83 49.77 -30.15
C GLU A 149 -22.49 48.79 -31.29
N LEU A 150 -21.62 47.80 -31.05
CA LEU A 150 -21.27 46.76 -32.02
C LEU A 150 -22.34 45.65 -32.09
N GLU A 151 -22.96 45.30 -30.95
CA GLU A 151 -24.00 44.28 -30.91
C GLU A 151 -25.32 44.76 -31.53
N THR A 152 -25.72 46.01 -31.29
CA THR A 152 -26.93 46.61 -31.90
C THR A 152 -26.85 46.69 -33.43
N ALA A 153 -25.65 46.79 -34.00
CA ALA A 153 -25.45 46.80 -35.45
C ALA A 153 -25.54 45.40 -36.09
N SER A 154 -25.44 44.32 -35.30
CA SER A 154 -25.36 42.94 -35.80
C SER A 154 -26.71 42.21 -35.89
N VAL A 155 -27.72 42.64 -35.11
CA VAL A 155 -29.03 41.97 -35.02
C VAL A 155 -29.99 42.39 -36.15
N GLU A 156 -29.75 43.51 -36.83
CA GLU A 156 -30.62 44.01 -37.91
C GLU A 156 -30.38 43.36 -39.29
N ALA A 157 -29.46 42.39 -39.41
CA ALA A 157 -29.07 41.81 -40.70
C ALA A 157 -29.96 40.65 -41.21
N THR A 158 -31.08 40.30 -40.55
CA THR A 158 -31.91 39.15 -40.96
C THR A 158 -33.42 39.42 -41.04
N SER A 159 -33.82 40.42 -41.84
CA SER A 159 -35.13 40.41 -42.54
C SER A 159 -35.19 41.53 -43.57
N PRO A 160 -35.52 41.27 -44.86
CA PRO A 160 -35.72 42.31 -45.84
C PRO A 160 -37.18 42.77 -45.79
N THR A 161 -37.50 43.79 -45.01
CA THR A 161 -38.77 44.53 -45.18
C THR A 161 -38.57 45.99 -44.78
N GLU A 162 -38.68 46.84 -45.81
CA GLU A 162 -38.86 48.30 -45.81
C GLU A 162 -38.00 49.15 -44.85
N ALA A 163 -37.02 49.81 -45.49
CA ALA A 163 -36.08 50.74 -44.89
C ALA A 163 -36.75 51.96 -44.26
N SER A 164 -36.55 52.13 -42.96
CA SER A 164 -36.32 53.45 -42.36
C SER A 164 -34.82 53.56 -42.03
N PRO A 165 -34.14 54.67 -42.35
CA PRO A 165 -32.72 54.82 -42.09
C PRO A 165 -32.50 55.13 -40.61
N GLN A 166 -32.47 54.10 -39.76
CA GLN A 166 -31.97 54.24 -38.40
C GLN A 166 -30.47 54.52 -38.47
N THR A 167 -30.11 55.80 -38.48
CA THR A 167 -28.71 56.23 -38.43
C THR A 167 -28.28 56.13 -36.98
N VAL A 168 -27.86 54.94 -36.55
CA VAL A 168 -27.25 54.74 -35.23
C VAL A 168 -25.86 55.39 -35.28
N CYS A 169 -25.80 56.69 -34.98
CA CYS A 169 -24.52 57.39 -34.87
C CYS A 169 -23.75 56.83 -33.67
N SER A 170 -22.66 56.11 -33.93
CA SER A 170 -21.77 55.58 -32.89
C SER A 170 -21.16 56.72 -32.07
N ILE A 171 -21.19 56.60 -30.75
CA ILE A 171 -20.56 57.49 -29.77
C ILE A 171 -19.06 57.65 -30.04
N ARG A 172 -18.38 56.65 -30.62
CA ARG A 172 -16.97 56.73 -31.02
C ARG A 172 -16.71 57.78 -32.10
N SER A 173 -17.71 58.10 -32.93
CA SER A 173 -17.59 59.06 -34.03
C SER A 173 -17.74 60.53 -33.59
N LEU A 174 -18.11 60.77 -32.33
CA LEU A 174 -18.28 62.11 -31.78
C LEU A 174 -16.93 62.74 -31.44
N THR A 175 -16.69 63.94 -31.99
CA THR A 175 -15.44 64.70 -31.79
C THR A 175 -15.15 65.01 -30.32
N ALA A 176 -16.19 65.12 -29.49
CA ALA A 176 -16.08 65.36 -28.05
C ALA A 176 -15.55 64.14 -27.26
N ILE A 177 -15.61 62.94 -27.83
CA ILE A 177 -15.27 61.67 -27.16
C ILE A 177 -13.88 61.18 -27.56
N GLN A 178 -13.45 61.48 -28.79
CA GLN A 178 -12.13 61.17 -29.32
C GLN A 178 -10.95 61.44 -28.36
N PRO A 179 -10.84 62.58 -27.64
CA PRO A 179 -9.73 62.83 -26.72
C PRO A 179 -9.76 61.94 -25.47
N HIS A 180 -10.94 61.60 -24.96
CA HIS A 180 -11.07 60.75 -23.76
C HIS A 180 -10.77 59.28 -24.05
N VAL A 181 -10.97 58.81 -25.29
CA VAL A 181 -10.66 57.41 -25.68
C VAL A 181 -9.17 57.09 -25.50
N GLN A 182 -8.26 57.99 -25.89
CA GLN A 182 -6.82 57.77 -25.67
C GLN A 182 -6.47 57.75 -24.18
N ALA A 183 -7.09 58.62 -23.38
CA ALA A 183 -6.90 58.64 -21.93
C ALA A 183 -7.38 57.32 -21.28
N ILE A 184 -8.49 56.75 -21.73
CA ILE A 184 -9.02 55.45 -21.26
C ILE A 184 -8.05 54.30 -21.58
N VAL A 185 -7.47 54.27 -22.78
CA VAL A 185 -6.49 53.24 -23.15
C VAL A 185 -5.24 53.32 -22.28
N LEU A 186 -4.73 54.54 -22.03
CA LEU A 186 -3.58 54.75 -21.14
C LEU A 186 -3.91 54.39 -19.68
N ALA A 187 -5.11 54.76 -19.23
CA ALA A 187 -5.64 54.39 -17.92
C ALA A 187 -5.69 52.87 -17.72
N ARG A 188 -6.26 52.15 -18.69
CA ARG A 188 -6.35 50.68 -18.65
C ARG A 188 -4.98 50.04 -18.51
N LYS A 189 -4.03 50.44 -19.36
CA LYS A 189 -2.67 49.90 -19.31
C LYS A 189 -2.02 50.14 -17.94
N LYS A 190 -2.22 51.33 -17.37
CA LYS A 190 -1.68 51.69 -16.05
C LYS A 190 -2.30 50.88 -14.92
N VAL A 191 -3.62 50.70 -14.92
CA VAL A 191 -4.34 49.88 -13.93
C VAL A 191 -3.90 48.41 -14.04
N GLU A 192 -3.73 47.89 -15.26
CA GLU A 192 -3.22 46.53 -15.51
C GLU A 192 -1.79 46.35 -15.00
N GLU A 193 -0.89 47.32 -15.23
CA GLU A 193 0.49 47.29 -14.73
C GLU A 193 0.55 47.35 -13.19
N GLN A 194 -0.26 48.21 -12.56
CA GLN A 194 -0.34 48.28 -11.10
C GLN A 194 -0.95 47.03 -10.48
N MET A 195 -2.03 46.50 -11.05
CA MET A 195 -2.64 45.24 -10.65
C MET A 195 -1.64 44.09 -10.72
N THR A 196 -0.91 43.96 -11.83
CA THR A 196 0.10 42.89 -12.00
C THR A 196 1.22 43.01 -10.96
N ARG A 197 1.62 44.25 -10.61
CA ARG A 197 2.63 44.50 -9.56
C ARG A 197 2.12 44.06 -8.18
N ILE A 198 0.90 44.46 -7.80
CA ILE A 198 0.28 44.06 -6.52
C ILE A 198 0.06 42.55 -6.47
N LEU A 199 -0.37 41.95 -7.58
CA LEU A 199 -0.55 40.51 -7.70
C LEU A 199 0.77 39.75 -7.47
N ASN A 200 1.85 40.16 -8.14
CA ASN A 200 3.18 39.56 -7.96
C ASN A 200 3.72 39.76 -6.53
N GLN A 201 3.53 40.96 -5.96
CA GLN A 201 3.93 41.24 -4.57
C GLN A 201 3.14 40.37 -3.58
N GLY A 202 1.82 40.27 -3.76
CA GLY A 202 0.94 39.42 -2.96
C GLY A 202 1.32 37.95 -3.07
N LEU A 203 1.72 37.47 -4.26
CA LEU A 203 2.18 36.10 -4.45
C LEU A 203 3.54 35.83 -3.78
N VAL A 204 4.46 36.79 -3.82
CA VAL A 204 5.78 36.67 -3.16
C VAL A 204 5.65 36.72 -1.64
N GLN A 205 4.80 37.61 -1.12
CA GLN A 205 4.57 37.78 0.32
C GLN A 205 3.56 36.78 0.89
N LEU A 206 2.91 35.98 0.04
CA LEU A 206 1.79 35.10 0.38
C LEU A 206 0.62 35.85 1.07
N ASP A 207 0.44 37.13 0.72
CA ASP A 207 -0.59 37.98 1.30
C ASP A 207 -1.94 37.77 0.59
N ARG A 208 -2.90 37.22 1.34
CA ARG A 208 -4.23 36.89 0.83
C ARG A 208 -5.05 38.13 0.50
N SER A 209 -4.86 39.27 1.18
CA SER A 209 -5.65 40.48 0.92
C SER A 209 -5.28 41.10 -0.43
N MET A 210 -3.98 41.28 -0.67
CA MET A 210 -3.42 41.79 -1.93
C MET A 210 -3.80 40.92 -3.13
N LEU A 211 -3.73 39.59 -2.97
CA LEU A 211 -4.20 38.65 -3.99
C LEU A 211 -5.70 38.82 -4.26
N SER A 212 -6.49 38.96 -3.19
CA SER A 212 -7.94 39.17 -3.31
C SER A 212 -8.29 40.46 -4.05
N SER A 213 -7.59 41.55 -3.75
CA SER A 213 -7.79 42.86 -4.38
C SER A 213 -7.36 42.88 -5.84
N SER A 214 -6.20 42.30 -6.13
CA SER A 214 -5.71 42.18 -7.51
C SER A 214 -6.59 41.27 -8.37
N PHE A 215 -7.10 40.15 -7.84
CA PHE A 215 -8.09 39.33 -8.58
C PHE A 215 -9.41 40.05 -8.80
N GLN A 216 -9.90 40.84 -7.83
CA GLN A 216 -11.09 41.65 -8.04
C GLN A 216 -10.88 42.69 -9.15
N THR A 217 -9.71 43.33 -9.16
CA THR A 217 -9.33 44.28 -10.21
C THR A 217 -9.22 43.58 -11.58
N ALA A 218 -8.61 42.39 -11.64
CA ALA A 218 -8.50 41.58 -12.86
C ALA A 218 -9.87 41.12 -13.40
N TYR A 219 -10.78 40.77 -12.50
CA TYR A 219 -12.16 40.41 -12.82
C TYR A 219 -12.92 41.60 -13.41
N ASN A 220 -12.83 42.78 -12.77
CA ASN A 220 -13.45 44.00 -13.25
C ASN A 220 -12.94 44.38 -14.66
N LEU A 221 -11.66 44.14 -14.96
CA LEU A 221 -11.04 44.34 -16.27
C LEU A 221 -11.30 43.22 -17.30
N SER A 222 -12.03 42.16 -16.93
CA SER A 222 -12.29 40.98 -17.77
C SER A 222 -11.03 40.24 -18.24
N ILE A 223 -9.94 40.28 -17.45
CA ILE A 223 -8.65 39.62 -17.77
C ILE A 223 -8.24 38.57 -16.73
N LEU A 224 -9.12 38.22 -15.78
CA LEU A 224 -8.84 37.29 -14.69
C LEU A 224 -8.29 35.94 -15.19
N ASP A 225 -8.98 35.31 -16.15
CA ASP A 225 -8.57 34.02 -16.72
C ASP A 225 -7.15 34.07 -17.30
N ARG A 226 -6.87 35.09 -18.13
CA ARG A 226 -5.55 35.29 -18.71
C ARG A 226 -4.46 35.53 -17.66
N SER A 227 -4.75 36.35 -16.66
CA SER A 227 -3.79 36.72 -15.62
C SER A 227 -3.42 35.51 -14.74
N VAL A 228 -4.42 34.76 -14.28
CA VAL A 228 -4.20 33.55 -13.49
C VAL A 228 -3.53 32.46 -14.33
N GLY A 229 -4.00 32.23 -15.56
CA GLY A 229 -3.42 31.28 -16.50
C GLY A 229 -1.93 31.53 -16.77
N SER A 230 -1.55 32.77 -17.06
CA SER A 230 -0.14 33.15 -17.25
C SER A 230 0.70 32.89 -16.00
N MET A 231 0.18 33.21 -14.82
CA MET A 231 0.89 33.03 -13.56
C MET A 231 1.11 31.55 -13.21
N ILE A 232 0.10 30.70 -13.39
CA ILE A 232 0.24 29.25 -13.19
C ILE A 232 1.20 28.66 -14.22
N PHE A 233 1.13 29.11 -15.48
CA PHE A 233 2.08 28.69 -16.50
C PHE A 233 3.53 29.08 -16.15
N GLU A 234 3.77 30.31 -15.71
CA GLU A 234 5.10 30.79 -15.30
C GLU A 234 5.66 29.98 -14.11
N LEU A 235 4.84 29.71 -13.09
CA LEU A 235 5.24 28.90 -11.93
C LEU A 235 5.56 27.45 -12.32
N THR A 236 4.74 26.85 -13.19
CA THR A 236 4.93 25.45 -13.63
C THR A 236 6.09 25.30 -14.64
N GLU A 237 6.34 26.31 -15.48
CA GLU A 237 7.50 26.39 -16.35
C GLU A 237 8.80 26.55 -15.53
N LEU A 238 8.79 27.38 -14.49
CA LEU A 238 9.90 27.52 -13.56
C LEU A 238 10.27 26.17 -12.95
N ILE A 239 9.28 25.43 -12.42
CA ILE A 239 9.49 24.10 -11.84
C ILE A 239 10.10 23.15 -12.86
N SER A 240 9.55 23.11 -14.07
CA SER A 240 10.05 22.25 -15.14
C SER A 240 11.52 22.55 -15.47
N LYS A 241 11.90 23.84 -15.50
CA LYS A 241 13.29 24.28 -15.68
C LYS A 241 14.17 23.88 -14.50
N ARG A 242 13.71 24.04 -13.26
CA ARG A 242 14.47 23.68 -12.05
C ARG A 242 14.73 22.18 -11.95
N ILE A 243 13.71 21.35 -12.23
CA ILE A 243 13.87 19.89 -12.30
C ILE A 243 14.92 19.55 -13.35
N LYS A 244 14.80 20.07 -14.57
CA LYS A 244 15.78 19.81 -15.63
C LYS A 244 17.21 20.23 -15.23
N LEU A 245 17.39 21.37 -14.57
CA LEU A 245 18.70 21.83 -14.10
C LEU A 245 19.26 20.95 -12.98
N ALA A 246 18.42 20.43 -12.09
CA ALA A 246 18.85 19.54 -11.01
C ALA A 246 19.45 18.22 -11.53
N PHE A 247 18.92 17.71 -12.65
CA PHE A 247 19.38 16.46 -13.28
C PHE A 247 20.39 16.66 -14.43
N ASP A 248 20.72 17.90 -14.82
CA ASP A 248 21.65 18.18 -15.93
C ASP A 248 23.12 17.97 -15.53
N LEU A 249 23.74 16.94 -16.12
CA LEU A 249 25.13 16.58 -15.90
C LEU A 249 26.12 17.69 -16.30
N ASN A 250 25.83 18.47 -17.34
CA ASN A 250 26.76 19.48 -17.84
C ASN A 250 26.81 20.70 -16.92
N SER A 251 25.65 21.14 -16.42
CA SER A 251 25.63 22.15 -15.37
C SER A 251 26.29 21.63 -14.10
N LEU A 252 26.08 20.35 -13.73
CA LEU A 252 26.68 19.74 -12.54
C LEU A 252 28.21 19.73 -12.62
N ALA A 253 28.76 19.35 -13.77
CA ALA A 253 30.20 19.32 -14.00
C ALA A 253 30.83 20.71 -13.80
N ARG A 254 30.18 21.78 -14.29
CA ARG A 254 30.66 23.16 -14.13
C ARG A 254 30.67 23.61 -12.66
N GLU A 255 29.64 23.26 -11.89
CA GLU A 255 29.55 23.63 -10.47
C GLU A 255 30.52 22.81 -9.61
N ALA A 256 30.73 21.54 -9.95
CA ALA A 256 31.68 20.66 -9.28
C ALA A 256 33.16 20.93 -9.65
N GLY A 257 33.44 22.06 -10.31
CA GLY A 257 34.79 22.52 -10.63
C GLY A 257 35.50 21.69 -11.71
N ALA A 258 34.76 21.02 -12.61
CA ALA A 258 35.38 20.40 -13.78
C ALA A 258 35.98 21.50 -14.66
N ASN A 259 37.31 21.62 -14.63
CA ASN A 259 38.07 22.64 -15.36
C ASN A 259 37.53 22.84 -16.79
N ASP A 260 37.25 24.08 -17.13
CA ASP A 260 37.13 24.50 -18.52
C ASP A 260 38.39 24.05 -19.28
N PRO A 261 38.27 23.54 -20.52
CA PRO A 261 39.44 23.28 -21.33
C PRO A 261 40.21 24.60 -21.52
N GLN A 262 41.32 24.78 -20.80
CA GLN A 262 42.24 25.88 -21.07
C GLN A 262 42.67 25.79 -22.53
N PRO A 263 42.64 26.91 -23.28
CA PRO A 263 43.21 26.95 -24.62
C PRO A 263 44.73 27.06 -24.50
N THR A 264 45.42 25.97 -24.13
CA THR A 264 46.86 25.89 -24.33
C THR A 264 47.12 25.40 -25.74
N SER A 265 47.70 26.29 -26.53
CA SER A 265 48.10 26.10 -27.91
C SER A 265 48.93 24.84 -28.17
N SER A 266 48.67 24.25 -29.33
CA SER A 266 49.54 23.39 -30.15
C SER A 266 49.45 21.88 -29.93
N PHE A 267 49.06 21.21 -31.03
CA PHE A 267 49.09 19.77 -31.30
C PHE A 267 48.09 18.87 -30.57
N GLY A 268 46.86 18.88 -31.11
CA GLY A 268 46.33 17.66 -31.71
C GLY A 268 45.72 16.59 -30.81
N TYR A 269 44.90 16.93 -29.81
CA TYR A 269 43.71 16.17 -29.40
C TYR A 269 42.83 17.11 -28.57
N LYS A 270 41.63 17.47 -29.07
CA LYS A 270 40.65 18.20 -28.27
C LYS A 270 40.17 17.27 -27.15
N SER A 271 40.69 17.45 -25.94
CA SER A 271 40.18 16.76 -24.75
C SER A 271 38.71 17.13 -24.61
N ARG A 272 37.82 16.14 -24.71
CA ARG A 272 36.39 16.33 -24.41
C ARG A 272 36.30 16.86 -22.97
N ALA A 273 35.50 17.90 -22.74
CA ALA A 273 35.20 18.35 -21.38
C ALA A 273 34.87 17.12 -20.53
N ARG A 274 35.51 16.98 -19.37
CA ARG A 274 35.37 15.80 -18.53
C ARG A 274 33.99 15.86 -17.87
N THR A 275 33.01 15.20 -18.48
CA THR A 275 31.59 15.22 -18.04
C THR A 275 31.27 14.17 -16.97
N GLU A 276 32.22 13.30 -16.62
CA GLU A 276 32.02 12.26 -15.60
C GLU A 276 33.05 12.38 -14.46
N PRO A 277 32.63 12.11 -13.20
CA PRO A 277 33.52 12.18 -12.06
C PRO A 277 34.59 11.08 -12.07
N THR A 278 35.79 11.42 -11.61
CA THR A 278 36.84 10.45 -11.28
C THR A 278 36.71 9.98 -9.84
N SER A 279 37.36 8.86 -9.48
CA SER A 279 37.33 8.33 -8.10
C SER A 279 37.73 9.36 -7.03
N ALA A 280 38.64 10.29 -7.34
CA ALA A 280 39.05 11.36 -6.42
C ALA A 280 38.01 12.49 -6.29
N THR A 281 37.29 12.82 -7.36
CA THR A 281 36.31 13.91 -7.38
C THR A 281 34.89 13.45 -7.06
N LEU A 282 34.66 12.13 -7.00
CA LEU A 282 33.36 11.51 -6.79
C LEU A 282 32.63 12.03 -5.52
N PRO A 283 33.27 12.13 -4.33
CA PRO A 283 32.57 12.60 -3.13
C PRO A 283 32.07 14.04 -3.25
N HIS A 284 32.88 14.92 -3.87
CA HIS A 284 32.51 16.31 -4.10
C HIS A 284 31.33 16.42 -5.07
N TRP A 285 31.38 15.70 -6.21
CA TRP A 285 30.28 15.66 -7.18
C TRP A 285 28.98 15.13 -6.56
N THR A 286 29.08 14.09 -5.72
CA THR A 286 27.93 13.56 -4.98
C THR A 286 27.35 14.60 -4.03
N SER A 287 28.20 15.33 -3.29
CA SER A 287 27.75 16.42 -2.41
C SER A 287 27.04 17.55 -3.16
N VAL A 288 27.57 17.97 -4.32
CA VAL A 288 26.96 19.02 -5.15
C VAL A 288 25.61 18.55 -5.71
N LEU A 289 25.52 17.29 -6.16
CA LEU A 289 24.26 16.73 -6.64
C LEU A 289 23.18 16.74 -5.56
N TRP A 290 23.50 16.30 -4.34
CA TRP A 290 22.53 16.31 -3.23
C TRP A 290 22.11 17.72 -2.83
N GLY A 291 23.06 18.67 -2.74
CA GLY A 291 22.73 20.08 -2.47
C GLY A 291 21.80 20.69 -3.53
N ARG A 292 21.94 20.30 -4.80
CA ARG A 292 20.98 20.70 -5.85
C ARG A 292 19.60 20.09 -5.68
N LEU A 293 19.52 18.84 -5.25
CA LEU A 293 18.23 18.17 -5.02
C LEU A 293 17.52 18.73 -3.79
N GLU A 294 18.27 19.09 -2.74
CA GLU A 294 17.75 19.82 -1.57
C GLU A 294 17.19 21.19 -1.99
N GLY A 295 17.97 21.98 -2.74
CA GLY A 295 17.50 23.26 -3.29
C GLY A 295 16.30 23.11 -4.24
N LEU A 296 16.22 22.01 -4.99
CA LEU A 296 15.04 21.69 -5.79
C LEU A 296 13.81 21.50 -4.89
N ILE A 297 13.92 20.76 -3.77
CA ILE A 297 12.80 20.60 -2.83
C ILE A 297 12.33 21.95 -2.28
N ASP A 298 13.24 22.86 -1.94
CA ASP A 298 12.90 24.21 -1.49
C ASP A 298 12.09 25.00 -2.53
N ASP A 299 12.55 24.98 -3.79
CA ASP A 299 11.87 25.61 -4.91
C ASP A 299 10.48 24.99 -5.15
N LEU A 300 10.39 23.67 -5.12
CA LEU A 300 9.13 22.93 -5.28
C LEU A 300 8.13 23.27 -4.18
N SER A 301 8.55 23.27 -2.91
CA SER A 301 7.71 23.64 -1.77
C SER A 301 7.19 25.08 -1.92
N THR A 302 8.08 26.01 -2.28
CA THR A 302 7.74 27.43 -2.43
C THR A 302 6.70 27.63 -3.55
N CYS A 303 6.90 27.02 -4.72
CA CYS A 303 5.93 27.11 -5.81
C CYS A 303 4.60 26.43 -5.47
N CYS A 304 4.63 25.27 -4.79
CA CYS A 304 3.41 24.57 -4.36
C CYS A 304 2.57 25.45 -3.43
N VAL A 305 3.18 26.04 -2.40
CA VAL A 305 2.49 26.92 -1.46
C VAL A 305 1.89 28.14 -2.16
N LYS A 306 2.61 28.72 -3.15
CA LYS A 306 2.11 29.82 -3.97
C LYS A 306 0.86 29.43 -4.77
N VAL A 307 0.88 28.29 -5.45
CA VAL A 307 -0.27 27.78 -6.23
C VAL A 307 -1.48 27.53 -5.33
N TYR A 308 -1.30 26.87 -4.18
CA TYR A 308 -2.40 26.61 -3.26
C TYR A 308 -2.94 27.87 -2.58
N THR A 309 -2.08 28.87 -2.31
CA THR A 309 -2.52 30.16 -1.77
C THR A 309 -3.37 30.89 -2.80
N LEU A 310 -2.94 30.90 -4.06
CA LEU A 310 -3.70 31.46 -5.17
C LEU A 310 -5.06 30.75 -5.33
N GLU A 311 -5.09 29.42 -5.37
CA GLU A 311 -6.33 28.65 -5.52
C GLU A 311 -7.32 28.92 -4.38
N LYS A 312 -6.86 28.97 -3.12
CA LYS A 312 -7.71 29.29 -1.96
C LYS A 312 -8.35 30.68 -2.05
N VAL A 313 -7.61 31.68 -2.55
CA VAL A 313 -8.18 33.03 -2.73
C VAL A 313 -9.21 33.03 -3.85
N LEU A 314 -8.96 32.34 -4.96
CA LEU A 314 -9.92 32.20 -6.06
C LEU A 314 -11.19 31.43 -5.68
N GLU A 315 -11.06 30.43 -4.79
CA GLU A 315 -12.20 29.67 -4.27
C GLU A 315 -13.08 30.52 -3.34
N TRP A 316 -12.45 31.34 -2.49
CA TRP A 316 -13.19 32.16 -1.53
C TRP A 316 -13.80 33.43 -2.16
N LYS A 317 -13.13 34.04 -3.14
CA LYS A 317 -13.65 35.23 -3.83
C LYS A 317 -14.75 34.86 -4.80
N LYS A 318 -15.86 35.60 -4.72
CA LYS A 318 -17.06 35.39 -5.53
C LYS A 318 -17.44 36.68 -6.21
N ASP A 319 -18.02 36.56 -7.40
CA ASP A 319 -18.66 37.69 -8.05
C ASP A 319 -19.81 38.20 -7.16
N PRO A 320 -19.83 39.49 -6.78
CA PRO A 320 -20.89 40.07 -5.97
C PRO A 320 -22.29 39.99 -6.61
N ILE A 321 -22.39 39.83 -7.94
CA ILE A 321 -23.67 39.80 -8.66
C ILE A 321 -24.14 38.36 -8.86
N THR A 322 -23.31 37.50 -9.45
CA THR A 322 -23.69 36.11 -9.77
C THR A 322 -23.46 35.13 -8.62
N GLY A 323 -22.62 35.48 -7.63
CA GLY A 323 -22.23 34.59 -6.54
C GLY A 323 -21.28 33.46 -6.95
N VAL A 324 -20.86 33.40 -8.22
CA VAL A 324 -19.95 32.40 -8.76
C VAL A 324 -18.53 32.66 -8.25
N PRO A 325 -17.83 31.64 -7.72
CA PRO A 325 -16.44 31.80 -7.30
C PRO A 325 -15.53 32.08 -8.48
N PHE A 326 -14.50 32.89 -8.27
CA PHE A 326 -13.53 33.23 -9.31
C PHE A 326 -12.80 32.00 -9.85
N LEU A 327 -12.62 30.96 -9.04
CA LEU A 327 -12.08 29.69 -9.49
C LEU A 327 -12.89 29.09 -10.65
N GLU A 328 -14.23 29.10 -10.56
CA GLU A 328 -15.11 28.54 -11.60
C GLU A 328 -15.04 29.37 -12.90
N VAL A 329 -14.87 30.69 -12.78
CA VAL A 329 -14.65 31.58 -13.94
C VAL A 329 -13.37 31.22 -14.69
N VAL A 330 -12.30 30.90 -13.95
CA VAL A 330 -11.00 30.53 -14.52
C VAL A 330 -10.96 29.08 -14.98
N THR A 331 -11.84 28.20 -14.47
CA THR A 331 -11.91 26.78 -14.85
C THR A 331 -13.09 26.41 -15.75
N ASN A 332 -13.74 27.38 -16.37
CA ASN A 332 -14.87 27.12 -17.26
C ASN A 332 -14.42 26.59 -18.64
N HIS A 333 -15.28 25.88 -19.35
CA HIS A 333 -14.96 25.42 -20.69
C HIS A 333 -14.62 26.59 -21.63
N GLY A 334 -13.42 26.55 -22.22
CA GLY A 334 -12.88 27.62 -23.08
C GLY A 334 -12.00 28.65 -22.37
N SER A 335 -11.77 28.50 -21.06
CA SER A 335 -10.78 29.29 -20.31
C SER A 335 -9.34 28.78 -20.54
N MET A 336 -8.34 29.55 -20.15
CA MET A 336 -6.93 29.15 -20.26
C MET A 336 -6.57 27.94 -19.39
N LEU A 337 -7.26 27.77 -18.26
CA LEU A 337 -7.05 26.66 -17.33
C LEU A 337 -8.30 25.79 -17.28
N GLU A 338 -8.35 24.69 -18.03
CA GLU A 338 -9.50 23.77 -18.00
C GLU A 338 -9.59 22.96 -16.69
N GLU A 339 -8.53 22.95 -15.89
CA GLU A 339 -8.43 22.24 -14.61
C GLU A 339 -8.02 23.18 -13.48
N ARG A 340 -8.20 22.74 -12.23
CA ARG A 340 -7.76 23.49 -11.06
C ARG A 340 -6.24 23.77 -11.10
N PRO A 341 -5.78 24.93 -10.61
CA PRO A 341 -4.37 25.27 -10.53
C PRO A 341 -3.51 24.19 -9.86
N SER A 342 -3.98 23.58 -8.78
CA SER A 342 -3.30 22.48 -8.10
C SER A 342 -3.10 21.27 -9.00
N THR A 343 -4.12 20.91 -9.80
CA THR A 343 -4.06 19.75 -10.70
C THR A 343 -3.04 19.96 -11.81
N VAL A 344 -3.02 21.16 -12.41
CA VAL A 344 -2.03 21.56 -13.41
C VAL A 344 -0.61 21.53 -12.82
N PHE A 345 -0.45 22.00 -11.58
CA PHE A 345 0.84 21.93 -10.88
C PHE A 345 1.31 20.49 -10.68
N TRP A 346 0.49 19.61 -10.10
CA TRP A 346 0.89 18.23 -9.77
C TRP A 346 1.15 17.37 -11.00
N THR A 347 0.33 17.53 -12.05
CA THR A 347 0.52 16.83 -13.33
C THR A 347 1.81 17.29 -14.03
N THR A 348 2.08 18.61 -14.04
CA THR A 348 3.32 19.15 -14.62
C THR A 348 4.55 18.72 -13.82
N LEU A 349 4.49 18.78 -12.49
CA LEU A 349 5.55 18.33 -11.59
C LEU A 349 5.90 16.86 -11.83
N SER A 350 4.89 15.98 -11.78
CA SER A 350 5.07 14.54 -11.98
C SER A 350 5.58 14.23 -13.39
N GLY A 351 5.03 14.90 -14.41
CA GLY A 351 5.46 14.75 -15.80
C GLY A 351 6.93 15.14 -16.01
N ALA A 352 7.34 16.30 -15.51
CA ALA A 352 8.71 16.78 -15.61
C ALA A 352 9.68 15.86 -14.84
N LEU A 353 9.36 15.50 -13.60
CA LEU A 353 10.18 14.61 -12.78
C LEU A 353 10.32 13.22 -13.39
N SER A 354 9.24 12.65 -13.93
CA SER A 354 9.23 11.34 -14.59
C SER A 354 10.07 11.35 -15.87
N LYS A 355 9.96 12.42 -16.66
CA LYS A 355 10.76 12.60 -17.88
C LYS A 355 12.26 12.66 -17.56
N GLU A 356 12.65 13.54 -16.64
CA GLU A 356 14.06 13.73 -16.28
C GLU A 356 14.64 12.49 -15.57
N THR A 357 13.86 11.81 -14.71
CA THR A 357 14.30 10.56 -14.07
C THR A 357 14.60 9.47 -15.12
N ARG A 358 13.71 9.29 -16.10
CA ARG A 358 13.88 8.29 -17.16
C ARG A 358 15.03 8.64 -18.10
N GLU A 359 15.20 9.92 -18.41
CA GLU A 359 16.30 10.37 -19.28
C GLU A 359 17.66 10.23 -18.58
N THR A 360 17.73 10.59 -17.30
CA THR A 360 18.95 10.46 -16.48
C THR A 360 19.39 9.01 -16.35
N LEU A 361 18.45 8.08 -16.15
CA LEU A 361 18.71 6.64 -16.14
C LEU A 361 19.29 6.10 -17.45
N ARG A 362 19.10 6.80 -18.58
CA ARG A 362 19.64 6.42 -19.90
C ARG A 362 20.95 7.12 -20.24
N THR A 363 21.11 8.36 -19.80
CA THR A 363 22.18 9.25 -20.28
C THR A 363 23.33 9.41 -19.30
N SER A 364 23.07 9.34 -17.98
CA SER A 364 24.07 9.62 -16.95
C SER A 364 24.25 8.44 -16.01
N ASN A 365 25.36 7.70 -16.21
CA ASN A 365 25.71 6.59 -15.33
C ASN A 365 26.00 7.05 -13.89
N PHE A 366 26.67 8.19 -13.72
CA PHE A 366 27.01 8.72 -12.39
C PHE A 366 25.77 9.07 -11.57
N ILE A 367 24.85 9.86 -12.14
CA ILE A 367 23.63 10.29 -11.42
C ILE A 367 22.74 9.06 -11.17
N ALA A 368 22.57 8.19 -12.17
CA ALA A 368 21.80 6.95 -12.02
C ALA A 368 22.35 6.07 -10.88
N GLN A 369 23.67 5.82 -10.83
CA GLN A 369 24.28 5.03 -9.76
C GLN A 369 24.16 5.72 -8.40
N THR A 370 24.35 7.03 -8.32
CA THR A 370 24.28 7.78 -7.05
C THR A 370 22.87 7.77 -6.47
N LEU A 371 21.85 8.03 -7.30
CA LEU A 371 20.45 8.05 -6.87
C LEU A 371 19.92 6.65 -6.55
N THR A 372 20.33 5.63 -7.29
CA THR A 372 19.88 4.24 -7.02
C THR A 372 20.63 3.60 -5.86
N ALA A 373 21.89 3.97 -5.60
CA ALA A 373 22.63 3.47 -4.44
C ALA A 373 22.12 4.07 -3.11
N ASN A 374 21.72 5.34 -3.13
CA ASN A 374 21.24 6.08 -1.96
C ASN A 374 19.78 6.52 -2.12
N TYR A 375 18.94 5.67 -2.71
CA TYR A 375 17.51 5.94 -2.86
C TYR A 375 16.79 6.30 -1.54
N PRO A 376 17.11 5.68 -0.38
CA PRO A 376 16.60 6.13 0.92
C PRO A 376 16.75 7.63 1.18
N HIS A 377 17.88 8.22 0.79
CA HIS A 377 18.12 9.66 0.96
C HIS A 377 17.20 10.49 0.05
N LEU A 378 17.07 10.10 -1.22
CA LEU A 378 16.14 10.76 -2.14
C LEU A 378 14.69 10.70 -1.63
N LEU A 379 14.27 9.57 -1.07
CA LEU A 379 12.93 9.44 -0.51
C LEU A 379 12.71 10.35 0.70
N ARG A 380 13.73 10.55 1.56
CA ARG A 380 13.66 11.52 2.67
C ARG A 380 13.46 12.95 2.18
N LEU A 381 14.08 13.35 1.07
CA LEU A 381 13.86 14.66 0.47
C LEU A 381 12.40 14.84 0.02
N PHE A 382 11.78 13.81 -0.55
CA PHE A 382 10.35 13.85 -0.88
C PHE A 382 9.45 13.86 0.38
N GLN A 383 9.80 13.11 1.43
CA GLN A 383 9.08 13.18 2.70
C GLN A 383 9.15 14.59 3.31
N GLU A 384 10.33 15.21 3.26
CA GLU A 384 10.53 16.59 3.70
C GLU A 384 9.66 17.55 2.88
N PHE A 385 9.65 17.41 1.55
CA PHE A 385 8.77 18.17 0.67
C PHE A 385 7.31 18.07 1.09
N PHE A 386 6.77 16.85 1.28
CA PHE A 386 5.38 16.65 1.70
C PHE A 386 5.10 17.23 3.09
N SER A 387 6.05 17.11 4.02
CA SER A 387 5.91 17.65 5.38
C SER A 387 5.78 19.17 5.36
N ARG A 388 6.61 19.86 4.55
CA ARG A 388 6.62 21.33 4.44
C ARG A 388 5.34 21.89 3.83
N ILE A 389 4.76 21.19 2.85
CA ILE A 389 3.53 21.65 2.18
C ILE A 389 2.24 21.23 2.92
N SER A 390 2.31 20.28 3.85
CA SER A 390 1.14 19.68 4.53
C SER A 390 0.19 20.68 5.22
N LEU A 391 0.69 21.84 5.65
CA LEU A 391 -0.15 22.91 6.23
C LEU A 391 -0.99 23.65 5.19
N HIS A 392 -0.52 23.68 3.94
CA HIS A 392 -1.16 24.42 2.85
C HIS A 392 -1.98 23.52 1.93
N THR A 393 -1.64 22.23 1.85
CA THR A 393 -2.24 21.25 0.96
C THR A 393 -2.99 20.16 1.75
N HIS A 394 -3.77 19.33 1.04
CA HIS A 394 -4.36 18.11 1.61
C HIS A 394 -3.45 16.89 1.40
N THR A 395 -2.15 17.10 1.20
CA THR A 395 -1.23 15.99 0.93
C THR A 395 -1.01 15.18 2.20
N ILE A 396 -1.29 13.89 2.10
CA ILE A 396 -1.11 12.93 3.19
C ILE A 396 -0.07 11.91 2.75
N TYR A 397 0.90 11.69 3.62
CA TYR A 397 1.89 10.63 3.47
C TYR A 397 2.08 9.93 4.80
N ASN A 398 1.42 8.78 4.96
CA ASN A 398 1.57 7.93 6.12
C ASN A 398 1.52 6.45 5.72
N SER A 399 1.76 5.54 6.67
CA SER A 399 1.80 4.09 6.44
C SER A 399 0.51 3.49 5.86
N SER A 400 -0.63 4.13 6.11
CA SER A 400 -1.98 3.59 5.84
C SER A 400 -2.69 4.26 4.66
N THR A 401 -2.41 5.53 4.39
CA THR A 401 -3.07 6.34 3.38
C THR A 401 -2.07 7.28 2.71
N GLN A 402 -2.21 7.38 1.39
CA GLN A 402 -1.46 8.33 0.55
C GLN A 402 -2.45 9.16 -0.24
N SER A 403 -2.22 10.46 -0.31
CA SER A 403 -3.00 11.33 -1.20
C SER A 403 -2.61 11.08 -2.67
N PRO A 404 -3.52 11.36 -3.64
CA PRO A 404 -3.24 11.12 -5.06
C PRO A 404 -2.01 11.89 -5.55
N GLU A 405 -1.75 13.08 -5.03
CA GLU A 405 -0.59 13.92 -5.34
C GLU A 405 0.72 13.24 -4.94
N THR A 406 0.74 12.65 -3.74
CA THR A 406 1.89 11.90 -3.22
C THR A 406 2.14 10.65 -4.08
N ILE A 407 1.08 9.95 -4.49
CA ILE A 407 1.20 8.79 -5.37
C ILE A 407 1.75 9.20 -6.74
N LEU A 408 1.27 10.31 -7.32
CA LEU A 408 1.72 10.82 -8.62
C LEU A 408 3.20 11.19 -8.62
N THR A 409 3.67 11.83 -7.54
CA THR A 409 5.09 12.23 -7.39
C THR A 409 6.00 11.04 -7.14
N LEU A 410 5.67 10.14 -6.22
CA LEU A 410 6.47 8.94 -5.96
C LEU A 410 6.48 7.98 -7.16
N ARG A 411 5.38 7.90 -7.93
CA ARG A 411 5.34 7.14 -9.17
C ARG A 411 6.32 7.66 -10.22
N ALA A 412 6.62 8.97 -10.23
CA ALA A 412 7.60 9.54 -11.16
C ALA A 412 9.02 9.03 -10.90
N VAL A 413 9.36 8.72 -9.64
CA VAL A 413 10.68 8.21 -9.22
C VAL A 413 10.74 6.70 -9.00
N LEU A 414 9.61 6.00 -9.13
CA LEU A 414 9.50 4.54 -9.00
C LEU A 414 10.53 3.72 -9.82
N PRO A 415 10.97 4.13 -11.03
CA PRO A 415 12.04 3.43 -11.73
C PRO A 415 13.35 3.34 -10.93
N LEU A 416 13.68 4.39 -10.14
CA LEU A 416 14.87 4.39 -9.28
C LEU A 416 14.71 3.42 -8.10
N GLU A 417 13.52 3.40 -7.49
CA GLU A 417 13.19 2.47 -6.41
C GLU A 417 13.33 1.02 -6.87
N ASN A 418 12.80 0.68 -8.05
CA ASN A 418 12.89 -0.69 -8.58
C ASN A 418 14.35 -1.13 -8.80
N ILE A 419 15.23 -0.24 -9.26
CA ILE A 419 16.65 -0.55 -9.42
C ILE A 419 17.31 -0.72 -8.05
N TYR A 420 16.99 0.13 -7.08
CA TYR A 420 17.45 -0.01 -5.69
C TYR A 420 17.03 -1.36 -5.08
N LEU A 421 15.74 -1.72 -5.19
CA LEU A 421 15.20 -2.98 -4.67
C LEU A 421 15.86 -4.20 -5.33
N ASN A 422 16.08 -4.16 -6.65
CA ASN A 422 16.79 -5.23 -7.34
C ASN A 422 18.26 -5.33 -6.91
N ARG A 423 18.93 -4.20 -6.67
CA ARG A 423 20.30 -4.18 -6.14
C ARG A 423 20.36 -4.77 -4.74
N SER A 424 19.43 -4.37 -3.86
CA SER A 424 19.29 -4.91 -2.51
C SER A 424 19.04 -6.43 -2.55
N MET A 425 18.10 -6.88 -3.39
CA MET A 425 17.82 -8.30 -3.64
C MET A 425 19.07 -9.07 -4.09
N ASN A 426 19.84 -8.51 -5.03
CA ASN A 426 21.06 -9.14 -5.53
C ASN A 426 22.14 -9.25 -4.44
N LYS A 427 22.36 -8.20 -3.63
CA LYS A 427 23.29 -8.25 -2.48
C LYS A 427 22.88 -9.33 -1.48
N MET A 428 21.60 -9.40 -1.14
CA MET A 428 21.07 -10.42 -0.23
C MET A 428 21.24 -11.83 -0.82
N THR A 429 20.98 -12.00 -2.12
CA THR A 429 21.15 -13.29 -2.82
C THR A 429 22.61 -13.73 -2.87
N GLU A 430 23.54 -12.80 -3.09
CA GLU A 430 24.98 -13.06 -3.06
C GLU A 430 25.43 -13.48 -1.66
N ALA A 431 24.96 -12.80 -0.61
CA ALA A 431 25.21 -13.16 0.78
C ALA A 431 24.68 -14.57 1.11
N GLY A 432 23.51 -14.93 0.57
CA GLY A 432 22.90 -16.26 0.66
C GLY A 432 23.63 -17.36 -0.12
N SER A 433 24.65 -17.03 -0.92
CA SER A 433 25.52 -18.06 -1.50
C SER A 433 26.62 -18.51 -0.54
N GLY A 434 26.81 -17.80 0.57
CA GLY A 434 27.73 -18.15 1.66
C GLY A 434 27.03 -18.80 2.86
N ARG A 435 27.43 -18.38 4.07
CA ARG A 435 26.87 -18.84 5.36
C ARG A 435 25.56 -18.13 5.69
N ALA A 436 24.67 -18.79 6.40
CA ALA A 436 23.40 -18.24 6.89
C ALA A 436 23.58 -16.91 7.64
N ASP A 437 24.60 -16.79 8.51
CA ASP A 437 24.87 -15.56 9.27
C ASP A 437 25.10 -14.34 8.36
N LYS A 438 25.80 -14.54 7.23
CA LYS A 438 26.07 -13.46 6.28
C LYS A 438 24.78 -13.02 5.59
N LEU A 439 23.91 -13.97 5.25
CA LEU A 439 22.60 -13.67 4.69
C LEU A 439 21.77 -12.85 5.69
N THR A 440 21.68 -13.29 6.95
CA THR A 440 20.85 -12.63 7.95
C THR A 440 21.35 -11.24 8.33
N THR A 441 22.68 -11.06 8.43
CA THR A 441 23.27 -9.73 8.68
C THR A 441 23.01 -8.75 7.53
N VAL A 442 23.14 -9.20 6.27
CA VAL A 442 22.84 -8.34 5.11
C VAL A 442 21.34 -8.05 5.01
N LEU A 443 20.47 -9.02 5.29
CA LEU A 443 19.02 -8.81 5.38
C LEU A 443 18.67 -7.74 6.42
N ALA A 444 19.22 -7.85 7.63
CA ALA A 444 18.98 -6.87 8.70
C ALA A 444 19.45 -5.46 8.30
N ASN A 445 20.66 -5.34 7.73
CA ASN A 445 21.20 -4.05 7.29
C ASN A 445 20.34 -3.39 6.19
N GLU A 446 19.86 -4.16 5.21
CA GLU A 446 19.04 -3.64 4.11
C GLU A 446 17.63 -3.25 4.58
N LEU A 447 17.07 -3.99 5.56
CA LEU A 447 15.81 -3.64 6.22
C LEU A 447 15.95 -2.39 7.11
N ASP A 448 17.04 -2.28 7.87
CA ASP A 448 17.32 -1.11 8.71
C ASP A 448 17.52 0.15 7.88
N ALA A 449 18.18 0.05 6.71
CA ALA A 449 18.33 1.17 5.78
C ALA A 449 16.98 1.71 5.27
N ALA A 450 15.96 0.85 5.18
CA ALA A 450 14.61 1.20 4.75
C ALA A 450 13.65 1.55 5.90
N ARG A 451 14.01 1.26 7.15
CA ARG A 451 13.14 1.33 8.33
C ARG A 451 12.48 2.69 8.58
N PHE A 452 13.08 3.78 8.11
CA PHE A 452 12.51 5.13 8.26
C PHE A 452 11.23 5.33 7.43
N ASP A 453 11.02 4.54 6.37
CA ASP A 453 9.85 4.64 5.51
C ASP A 453 9.03 3.33 5.52
N PRO A 454 7.74 3.38 5.93
CA PRO A 454 6.88 2.19 6.02
C PRO A 454 6.66 1.45 4.71
N LEU A 455 6.66 2.15 3.57
CA LEU A 455 6.37 1.55 2.27
C LEU A 455 7.63 0.94 1.66
N LEU A 456 8.76 1.61 1.79
CA LEU A 456 10.05 1.10 1.36
C LEU A 456 10.45 -0.13 2.15
N VAL A 457 10.34 -0.12 3.49
CA VAL A 457 10.67 -1.29 4.31
C VAL A 457 9.75 -2.48 3.99
N ARG A 458 8.49 -2.23 3.66
CA ARG A 458 7.56 -3.27 3.19
C ARG A 458 7.99 -3.86 1.85
N SER A 459 8.43 -3.03 0.91
CA SER A 459 8.97 -3.48 -0.38
C SER A 459 10.28 -4.27 -0.22
N VAL A 460 11.20 -3.80 0.64
CA VAL A 460 12.45 -4.51 0.96
C VAL A 460 12.16 -5.84 1.66
N ALA A 461 11.23 -5.88 2.63
CA ALA A 461 10.82 -7.11 3.31
C ALA A 461 10.24 -8.16 2.35
N ARG A 462 9.47 -7.73 1.34
CA ARG A 462 8.98 -8.65 0.30
C ARG A 462 10.13 -9.24 -0.52
N LYS A 463 11.16 -8.44 -0.83
CA LYS A 463 12.35 -8.91 -1.52
C LYS A 463 13.23 -9.80 -0.64
N ALA A 464 13.37 -9.47 0.63
CA ALA A 464 14.03 -10.29 1.64
C ALA A 464 13.39 -11.68 1.74
N LYS A 465 12.05 -11.73 1.85
CA LYS A 465 11.26 -12.97 1.82
C LYS A 465 11.58 -13.82 0.59
N GLU A 466 11.52 -13.21 -0.60
CA GLU A 466 11.81 -13.90 -1.87
C GLU A 466 13.23 -14.49 -1.89
N VAL A 467 14.23 -13.76 -1.36
CA VAL A 467 15.61 -14.24 -1.26
C VAL A 467 15.72 -15.42 -0.29
N VAL A 468 15.09 -15.34 0.89
CA VAL A 468 15.09 -16.43 1.88
C VAL A 468 14.41 -17.66 1.28
N GLU A 469 13.24 -17.54 0.66
CA GLU A 469 12.54 -18.67 0.03
C GLU A 469 13.39 -19.31 -1.10
N ASN A 470 14.10 -18.51 -1.90
CA ASN A 470 15.00 -19.02 -2.94
C ASN A 470 16.24 -19.70 -2.35
N TYR A 471 16.76 -19.20 -1.24
CA TYR A 471 17.82 -19.85 -0.47
C TYR A 471 17.35 -21.22 0.06
N LEU A 472 16.17 -21.27 0.67
CA LEU A 472 15.58 -22.50 1.21
C LEU A 472 15.38 -23.55 0.12
N LYS A 473 14.81 -23.19 -1.05
CA LYS A 473 14.68 -24.12 -2.20
C LYS A 473 16.02 -24.69 -2.66
N ARG A 474 17.09 -23.89 -2.64
CA ARG A 474 18.44 -24.37 -2.98
C ARG A 474 18.99 -25.33 -1.94
N ILE A 475 18.69 -25.10 -0.66
CA ILE A 475 19.11 -25.96 0.44
C ILE A 475 18.30 -27.26 0.44
N GLU A 476 16.99 -27.22 0.20
CA GLU A 476 16.14 -28.40 0.06
C GLU A 476 16.69 -29.37 -0.99
N ASN A 477 17.17 -28.86 -2.12
CA ASN A 477 17.79 -29.68 -3.18
C ASN A 477 19.12 -30.33 -2.76
N LYS A 478 19.73 -29.93 -1.65
CA LYS A 478 20.96 -30.53 -1.09
C LYS A 478 20.68 -31.55 0.00
N ILE A 479 19.44 -31.62 0.52
CA ILE A 479 19.08 -32.57 1.58
C ILE A 479 19.13 -33.99 1.01
N VAL A 480 19.84 -34.88 1.70
CA VAL A 480 19.99 -36.28 1.29
C VAL A 480 18.89 -37.10 1.95
N THR A 481 18.08 -37.81 1.15
CA THR A 481 16.93 -38.62 1.62
C THR A 481 17.11 -40.11 1.40
N ASP A 482 18.33 -40.56 1.12
CA ASP A 482 18.66 -41.97 0.90
C ASP A 482 18.60 -42.80 2.20
N TYR A 483 18.73 -44.12 2.09
CA TYR A 483 18.77 -44.99 3.28
C TYR A 483 19.91 -44.63 4.24
N GLN A 484 21.05 -44.13 3.74
CA GLN A 484 22.19 -43.75 4.56
C GLN A 484 21.87 -42.54 5.46
N SER A 485 20.93 -41.67 5.08
CA SER A 485 20.49 -40.53 5.90
C SER A 485 19.88 -40.91 7.26
N THR A 486 19.36 -42.13 7.40
CA THR A 486 18.72 -42.61 8.65
C THR A 486 19.33 -43.92 9.17
N SER A 487 20.28 -44.51 8.44
CA SER A 487 20.96 -45.74 8.83
C SER A 487 21.81 -45.55 10.10
N LEU A 488 21.60 -46.42 11.08
CA LEU A 488 22.41 -46.49 12.30
C LEU A 488 23.39 -47.67 12.27
N VAL A 489 23.68 -48.20 11.07
CA VAL A 489 24.57 -49.36 10.89
C VAL A 489 26.02 -48.90 10.89
N GLY A 490 26.82 -49.48 11.80
CA GLY A 490 28.24 -49.17 11.95
C GLY A 490 28.55 -48.33 13.19
N PRO A 491 29.84 -48.02 13.42
CA PRO A 491 30.31 -47.35 14.63
C PRO A 491 30.40 -45.82 14.51
N VAL A 492 30.06 -45.23 13.36
CA VAL A 492 30.19 -43.78 13.08
C VAL A 492 28.98 -43.28 12.29
N ALA A 493 28.62 -42.00 12.43
CA ALA A 493 27.60 -41.34 11.61
C ALA A 493 27.94 -41.39 10.12
N THR A 494 26.95 -41.60 9.26
CA THR A 494 27.14 -41.65 7.81
C THR A 494 27.40 -40.26 7.24
N SER A 495 28.04 -40.17 6.07
CA SER A 495 28.27 -38.89 5.39
C SER A 495 26.95 -38.17 5.06
N SER A 496 25.88 -38.92 4.76
CA SER A 496 24.54 -38.37 4.51
C SER A 496 23.94 -37.74 5.77
N GLN A 497 24.10 -38.39 6.94
CA GLN A 497 23.69 -37.85 8.24
C GLN A 497 24.47 -36.58 8.60
N ILE A 498 25.80 -36.61 8.45
CA ILE A 498 26.65 -35.45 8.75
C ILE A 498 26.23 -34.25 7.89
N THR A 499 26.03 -34.45 6.59
CA THR A 499 25.59 -33.39 5.68
C THR A 499 24.23 -32.82 6.08
N ASN A 500 23.26 -33.68 6.40
CA ASN A 500 21.93 -33.25 6.83
C ASN A 500 21.94 -32.51 8.17
N ILE A 501 22.76 -32.94 9.13
CA ILE A 501 22.91 -32.26 10.43
C ILE A 501 23.58 -30.89 10.27
N GLU A 502 24.60 -30.78 9.42
CA GLU A 502 25.20 -29.48 9.10
C GLU A 502 24.18 -28.53 8.44
N ILE A 503 23.34 -29.04 7.54
CA ILE A 503 22.25 -28.26 6.94
C ILE A 503 21.24 -27.83 8.02
N PHE A 504 20.84 -28.74 8.90
CA PHE A 504 19.92 -28.46 10.01
C PHE A 504 20.43 -27.34 10.93
N ASN A 505 21.68 -27.42 11.38
CA ASN A 505 22.29 -26.39 12.24
C ASN A 505 22.26 -25.01 11.55
N ASN A 506 22.70 -24.94 10.29
CA ASN A 506 22.69 -23.70 9.50
C ASN A 506 21.28 -23.11 9.35
N LEU A 507 20.28 -23.94 9.07
CA LEU A 507 18.88 -23.49 8.91
C LEU A 507 18.26 -23.09 10.25
N SER A 508 18.61 -23.76 11.33
CA SER A 508 18.11 -23.42 12.65
C SER A 508 18.67 -22.10 13.15
N ASP A 509 19.98 -21.87 12.95
CA ASP A 509 20.59 -20.57 13.20
C ASP A 509 19.96 -19.47 12.35
N LEU A 510 19.69 -19.75 11.06
CA LEU A 510 18.96 -18.82 10.20
C LEU A 510 17.59 -18.47 10.76
N SER A 511 16.79 -19.46 11.18
CA SER A 511 15.46 -19.24 11.76
C SER A 511 15.54 -18.41 13.04
N ARG A 512 16.48 -18.73 13.94
CA ARG A 512 16.68 -18.03 15.21
C ARG A 512 17.09 -16.57 14.99
N ILE A 513 18.07 -16.32 14.12
CA ILE A 513 18.54 -14.95 13.86
C ILE A 513 17.47 -14.15 13.10
N LEU A 514 16.74 -14.75 12.14
CA LEU A 514 15.63 -14.08 11.47
C LEU A 514 14.52 -13.72 12.46
N THR A 515 14.10 -14.65 13.31
CA THR A 515 13.10 -14.39 14.35
C THR A 515 13.52 -13.26 15.28
N ARG A 516 14.77 -13.28 15.76
CA ARG A 516 15.33 -12.21 16.60
C ARG A 516 15.38 -10.86 15.89
N SER A 517 15.93 -10.81 14.67
CA SER A 517 16.04 -9.56 13.90
C SER A 517 14.68 -8.93 13.58
N MET A 518 13.62 -9.73 13.49
CA MET A 518 12.28 -9.23 13.21
C MET A 518 11.55 -8.70 14.46
N GLN A 519 12.05 -8.93 15.68
CA GLN A 519 11.38 -8.50 16.92
C GLN A 519 11.15 -6.99 17.00
N ASP A 520 12.12 -6.20 16.52
CA ASP A 520 12.13 -4.74 16.58
C ASP A 520 11.26 -4.07 15.49
N TYR A 521 10.71 -4.84 14.55
CA TYR A 521 9.94 -4.32 13.43
C TYR A 521 8.42 -4.30 13.72
N PRO A 522 7.66 -3.38 13.09
CA PRO A 522 6.20 -3.38 13.12
C PRO A 522 5.55 -4.72 12.68
N ASP A 523 4.38 -5.04 13.23
CA ASP A 523 3.67 -6.30 12.99
C ASP A 523 3.36 -6.57 11.51
N GLU A 524 3.14 -5.52 10.71
CA GLU A 524 2.93 -5.66 9.27
C GLU A 524 4.13 -6.30 8.56
N ILE A 525 5.35 -5.96 8.99
CA ILE A 525 6.60 -6.46 8.41
C ILE A 525 6.86 -7.88 8.92
N LYS A 526 6.61 -8.11 10.21
CA LYS A 526 6.68 -9.46 10.82
C LYS A 526 5.82 -10.45 10.04
N LYS A 527 4.56 -10.11 9.75
CA LYS A 527 3.63 -10.94 8.95
C LYS A 527 4.11 -11.23 7.53
N ILE A 528 4.95 -10.38 6.94
CA ILE A 528 5.51 -10.62 5.60
C ILE A 528 6.59 -11.71 5.66
N MET A 529 7.45 -11.68 6.69
CA MET A 529 8.58 -12.62 6.84
C MET A 529 8.18 -13.94 7.52
N GLU A 530 7.16 -13.95 8.36
CA GLU A 530 6.68 -15.12 9.11
C GLU A 530 6.46 -16.39 8.26
N PRO A 531 5.89 -16.34 7.03
CA PRO A 531 5.80 -17.51 6.17
C PRO A 531 7.15 -18.13 5.80
N SER A 532 8.21 -17.33 5.65
CA SER A 532 9.56 -17.82 5.33
C SER A 532 10.27 -18.41 6.56
N ILE A 533 10.02 -17.86 7.75
CA ILE A 533 10.52 -18.38 9.02
C ILE A 533 9.88 -19.75 9.30
N THR A 534 8.55 -19.84 9.22
CA THR A 534 7.82 -21.10 9.40
C THR A 534 8.17 -22.15 8.34
N LEU A 535 8.48 -21.76 7.11
CA LEU A 535 9.02 -22.67 6.09
C LEU A 535 10.38 -23.24 6.53
N THR A 536 11.27 -22.38 7.02
CA THR A 536 12.59 -22.79 7.54
C THR A 536 12.44 -23.83 8.64
N GLU A 537 11.55 -23.56 9.62
CA GLU A 537 11.27 -24.49 10.73
C GLU A 537 10.73 -25.84 10.23
N LYS A 538 9.80 -25.83 9.27
CA LYS A 538 9.28 -27.06 8.65
C LYS A 538 10.34 -27.88 7.94
N ILE A 539 11.29 -27.24 7.25
CA ILE A 539 12.43 -27.96 6.64
C ILE A 539 13.30 -28.57 7.72
N CYS A 540 13.61 -27.81 8.79
CA CYS A 540 14.37 -28.32 9.93
C CYS A 540 13.72 -29.57 10.54
N GLU A 541 12.41 -29.51 10.79
CA GLU A 541 11.61 -30.67 11.27
C GLU A 541 11.69 -31.85 10.30
N GLY A 542 11.59 -31.59 8.99
CA GLY A 542 11.70 -32.60 7.94
C GLY A 542 13.07 -33.29 7.86
N ILE A 543 14.15 -32.64 8.30
CA ILE A 543 15.49 -33.21 8.35
C ILE A 543 15.69 -34.05 9.61
N ILE A 544 15.33 -33.51 10.78
CA ILE A 544 15.66 -34.13 12.07
C ILE A 544 14.69 -35.27 12.44
N SER A 545 13.39 -35.12 12.14
CA SER A 545 12.37 -36.10 12.53
C SER A 545 12.64 -37.52 12.00
N PRO A 546 13.00 -37.74 10.73
CA PRO A 546 13.33 -39.08 10.23
C PRO A 546 14.51 -39.74 10.95
N ILE A 547 15.52 -38.95 11.34
CA ILE A 547 16.69 -39.43 12.09
C ILE A 547 16.26 -39.87 13.49
N LEU A 548 15.48 -39.04 14.19
CA LEU A 548 14.97 -39.35 15.53
C LEU A 548 14.05 -40.58 15.53
N VAL A 549 13.13 -40.69 14.56
CA VAL A 549 12.26 -41.86 14.43
C VAL A 549 13.06 -43.14 14.17
N SER A 550 14.13 -43.07 13.37
CA SER A 550 15.04 -44.19 13.14
C SER A 550 15.76 -44.62 14.43
N ILE A 551 16.28 -43.65 15.19
CA ILE A 551 16.90 -43.88 16.51
C ILE A 551 15.92 -44.55 17.46
N GLN A 552 14.72 -43.99 17.63
CA GLN A 552 13.69 -44.57 18.50
C GLN A 552 13.34 -46.00 18.09
N ARG A 553 13.19 -46.27 16.80
CA ARG A 553 12.86 -47.61 16.28
C ARG A 553 13.97 -48.63 16.57
N GLU A 554 15.22 -48.27 16.32
CA GLU A 554 16.36 -49.16 16.55
C GLU A 554 16.55 -49.46 18.04
N LEU A 555 16.45 -48.44 18.90
CA LEU A 555 16.54 -48.61 20.36
C LEU A 555 15.41 -49.51 20.88
N ASN A 556 14.17 -49.29 20.43
CA ASN A 556 13.03 -50.15 20.79
C ASN A 556 13.21 -51.59 20.30
N MET A 557 13.77 -51.79 19.10
CA MET A 557 14.08 -53.13 18.59
C MET A 557 15.13 -53.85 19.44
N ILE A 558 16.14 -53.14 19.95
CA ILE A 558 17.16 -53.70 20.83
C ILE A 558 16.57 -54.07 22.19
N ILE A 559 15.79 -53.17 22.80
CA ILE A 559 15.10 -53.42 24.07
C ILE A 559 14.19 -54.65 23.96
N ALA A 560 13.45 -54.81 22.86
CA ALA A 560 12.57 -55.96 22.65
C ALA A 560 13.31 -57.32 22.61
N LYS A 561 14.63 -57.35 22.32
CA LYS A 561 15.44 -58.59 22.37
C LYS A 561 15.55 -59.17 23.79
N MET A 562 15.22 -58.40 24.83
CA MET A 562 15.10 -58.85 26.23
C MET A 562 14.29 -60.16 26.32
N HIS A 563 13.15 -60.25 25.62
CA HIS A 563 12.25 -61.41 25.65
C HIS A 563 12.90 -62.73 25.15
N ASN A 564 13.95 -62.65 24.32
CA ASN A 564 14.63 -63.83 23.78
C ASN A 564 15.82 -64.29 24.63
N GLN A 565 16.47 -63.39 25.37
CA GLN A 565 17.74 -63.64 26.05
C GLN A 565 17.61 -64.10 27.51
N PHE A 566 16.41 -63.99 28.09
CA PHE A 566 16.07 -64.40 29.46
C PHE A 566 15.72 -65.89 29.62
N ARG A 567 16.05 -66.74 28.64
CA ARG A 567 15.83 -68.18 28.74
C ARG A 567 16.79 -68.80 29.79
N PRO A 568 16.34 -69.77 30.60
CA PRO A 568 17.01 -70.23 31.83
C PRO A 568 18.44 -70.80 31.68
N ASN A 569 18.94 -71.05 30.46
CA ASN A 569 20.27 -71.64 30.23
C ASN A 569 21.41 -70.63 30.05
N THR A 570 21.19 -69.31 30.16
CA THR A 570 22.23 -68.28 29.98
C THR A 570 22.73 -67.75 31.33
N ALA A 571 23.32 -68.63 32.15
CA ALA A 571 23.71 -68.30 33.53
C ALA A 571 24.96 -67.40 33.65
N ASN A 572 25.87 -67.38 32.67
CA ASN A 572 27.15 -66.66 32.80
C ASN A 572 27.47 -65.82 31.57
N GLY A 573 27.08 -64.54 31.60
CA GLY A 573 27.44 -63.51 30.63
C GLY A 573 26.42 -62.38 30.68
N GLY A 574 26.87 -61.13 30.77
CA GLY A 574 25.97 -59.96 30.76
C GLY A 574 25.00 -59.99 29.58
N SER A 575 23.84 -59.34 29.72
CA SER A 575 22.83 -59.21 28.67
C SER A 575 23.44 -58.64 27.39
N ILE A 576 23.52 -59.46 26.35
CA ILE A 576 24.06 -59.07 25.03
C ILE A 576 23.27 -57.88 24.47
N TYR A 577 21.95 -57.86 24.68
CA TYR A 577 21.12 -56.74 24.25
C TYR A 577 21.41 -55.43 25.01
N MET A 578 21.80 -55.47 26.29
CA MET A 578 22.18 -54.25 27.04
C MET A 578 23.54 -53.73 26.59
N GLN A 579 24.49 -54.61 26.27
CA GLN A 579 25.76 -54.21 25.65
C GLN A 579 25.53 -53.56 24.29
N GLU A 580 24.60 -54.10 23.48
CA GLU A 580 24.19 -53.53 22.21
C GLU A 580 23.50 -52.17 22.40
N LEU A 581 22.61 -52.04 23.40
CA LEU A 581 21.91 -50.80 23.74
C LEU A 581 22.91 -49.72 24.15
N ARG A 582 23.85 -50.03 25.07
CA ARG A 582 24.93 -49.12 25.48
C ARG A 582 25.75 -48.65 24.28
N ALA A 583 26.18 -49.56 23.43
CA ALA A 583 26.96 -49.22 22.24
C ALA A 583 26.18 -48.30 21.29
N LYS A 584 24.87 -48.51 21.12
CA LYS A 584 24.01 -47.65 20.29
C LYS A 584 23.72 -46.30 20.92
N LEU A 585 23.49 -46.22 22.23
CA LEU A 585 23.35 -44.95 22.94
C LEU A 585 24.63 -44.12 22.84
N ALA A 586 25.79 -44.75 22.98
CA ALA A 586 27.08 -44.10 22.79
C ALA A 586 27.26 -43.57 21.35
N LEU A 587 26.92 -44.37 20.33
CA LEU A 587 26.92 -43.93 18.93
C LEU A 587 26.02 -42.70 18.72
N VAL A 588 24.76 -42.77 19.17
CA VAL A 588 23.81 -41.68 19.02
C VAL A 588 24.31 -40.43 19.73
N ARG A 589 24.79 -40.55 20.97
CA ARG A 589 25.23 -39.43 21.80
C ARG A 589 26.50 -38.75 21.29
N HIS A 590 27.52 -39.53 20.95
CA HIS A 590 28.86 -39.02 20.68
C HIS A 590 29.15 -38.82 19.19
N GLU A 591 28.42 -39.46 18.28
CA GLU A 591 28.65 -39.31 16.82
C GLU A 591 27.55 -38.55 16.10
N ILE A 592 26.28 -38.76 16.44
CA ILE A 592 25.15 -38.12 15.74
C ILE A 592 24.76 -36.82 16.44
N LEU A 593 24.30 -36.91 17.69
CA LEU A 593 23.78 -35.77 18.44
C LEU A 593 24.89 -34.78 18.86
N ALA A 594 26.13 -35.24 19.03
CA ALA A 594 27.27 -34.36 19.32
C ALA A 594 27.55 -33.33 18.21
N ARG A 595 26.99 -33.52 17.01
CA ARG A 595 27.11 -32.60 15.88
C ARG A 595 25.99 -31.56 15.82
N LEU A 596 24.95 -31.68 16.65
CA LEU A 596 23.89 -30.69 16.74
C LEU A 596 24.33 -29.49 17.57
N ASP A 597 23.78 -28.32 17.27
CA ASP A 597 23.99 -27.14 18.10
C ASP A 597 23.37 -27.33 19.50
N ALA A 598 24.00 -26.69 20.50
CA ALA A 598 23.63 -26.87 21.91
C ALA A 598 22.15 -26.55 22.20
N SER A 599 21.55 -25.61 21.45
CA SER A 599 20.14 -25.22 21.62
C SER A 599 19.13 -26.30 21.29
N HIS A 600 19.51 -27.30 20.48
CA HIS A 600 18.60 -28.39 20.08
C HIS A 600 18.93 -29.71 20.77
N LEU A 601 20.14 -29.83 21.29
CA LEU A 601 20.64 -31.07 21.87
C LEU A 601 19.81 -31.48 23.09
N GLU A 602 19.59 -30.57 24.02
CA GLU A 602 18.93 -30.90 25.29
C GLU A 602 17.46 -31.36 25.13
N PRO A 603 16.58 -30.64 24.41
CA PRO A 603 15.20 -31.10 24.18
C PRO A 603 15.13 -32.50 23.56
N ILE A 604 16.00 -32.78 22.59
CA ILE A 604 16.06 -34.08 21.89
C ILE A 604 16.55 -35.18 22.85
N LEU A 605 17.55 -34.90 23.68
CA LEU A 605 18.05 -35.86 24.67
C LEU A 605 16.98 -36.23 25.69
N LEU A 606 16.22 -35.24 26.18
CA LEU A 606 15.12 -35.45 27.12
C LEU A 606 14.02 -36.31 26.47
N GLU A 607 13.60 -35.98 25.25
CA GLU A 607 12.58 -36.74 24.51
C GLU A 607 12.99 -38.20 24.29
N LEU A 608 14.21 -38.45 23.78
CA LEU A 608 14.71 -39.80 23.55
C LEU A 608 14.83 -40.60 24.86
N THR A 609 15.26 -39.94 25.93
CA THR A 609 15.40 -40.58 27.25
C THR A 609 14.06 -41.07 27.79
N VAL A 610 13.03 -40.22 27.74
CA VAL A 610 11.68 -40.57 28.18
C VAL A 610 11.16 -41.77 27.38
N GLU A 611 11.38 -41.79 26.07
CA GLU A 611 10.94 -42.90 25.21
C GLU A 611 11.69 -44.21 25.51
N ILE A 612 13.00 -44.15 25.75
CA ILE A 612 13.82 -45.31 26.14
C ILE A 612 13.31 -45.91 27.46
N LEU A 613 13.11 -45.07 28.48
CA LEU A 613 12.64 -45.51 29.80
C LEU A 613 11.24 -46.15 29.70
N ARG A 614 10.31 -45.50 28.99
CA ARG A 614 8.96 -46.03 28.78
C ARG A 614 8.96 -47.36 28.03
N SER A 615 9.75 -47.46 26.95
CA SER A 615 9.88 -48.69 26.17
C SER A 615 10.47 -49.84 26.98
N PHE A 616 11.49 -49.56 27.78
CA PHE A 616 12.08 -50.57 28.67
C PHE A 616 11.10 -51.04 29.73
N MET A 617 10.41 -50.13 30.42
CA MET A 617 9.40 -50.48 31.42
C MET A 617 8.25 -51.30 30.81
N PHE A 618 7.83 -50.97 29.59
CA PHE A 618 6.84 -51.74 28.84
C PHE A 618 7.29 -53.19 28.57
N HIS A 619 8.52 -53.36 28.08
CA HIS A 619 9.03 -54.71 27.82
C HIS A 619 9.31 -55.47 29.12
N ALA A 620 9.76 -54.80 30.18
CA ALA A 620 9.98 -55.38 31.49
C ALA A 620 8.68 -55.87 32.16
N SER A 621 7.55 -55.16 31.99
CA SER A 621 6.26 -55.56 32.53
C SER A 621 5.66 -56.81 31.88
N LEU A 622 6.17 -57.22 30.71
CA LEU A 622 5.72 -58.40 29.96
C LEU A 622 6.59 -59.65 30.18
N MET A 623 7.62 -59.58 31.02
CA MET A 623 8.57 -60.68 31.22
C MET A 623 7.94 -61.87 31.96
N SER A 624 7.75 -63.01 31.28
CA SER A 624 7.15 -64.22 31.85
C SER A 624 7.93 -65.48 31.43
N PRO A 625 8.17 -66.49 32.32
CA PRO A 625 7.80 -66.53 33.74
C PRO A 625 8.77 -65.73 34.64
N LEU A 626 8.28 -65.19 35.77
CA LEU A 626 9.06 -64.39 36.73
C LEU A 626 9.74 -65.27 37.80
N THR A 627 10.70 -66.10 37.40
CA THR A 627 11.53 -66.85 38.37
C THR A 627 12.42 -65.91 39.18
N GLU A 628 12.90 -66.35 40.35
CA GLU A 628 13.81 -65.56 41.20
C GLU A 628 15.07 -65.10 40.45
N THR A 629 15.60 -65.96 39.58
CA THR A 629 16.74 -65.65 38.70
C THR A 629 16.44 -64.55 37.68
N VAL A 630 15.24 -64.55 37.10
CA VAL A 630 14.77 -63.52 36.15
C VAL A 630 14.54 -62.19 36.88
N LYS A 631 13.94 -62.21 38.08
CA LYS A 631 13.73 -61.02 38.91
C LYS A 631 15.04 -60.34 39.29
N LEU A 632 16.02 -61.10 39.78
CA LEU A 632 17.35 -60.58 40.14
C LEU A 632 18.09 -59.99 38.94
N ARG A 633 18.02 -60.68 37.79
CA ARG A 633 18.63 -60.20 36.55
C ARG A 633 17.98 -58.91 36.05
N LEU A 634 16.64 -58.87 35.99
CA LEU A 634 15.90 -57.68 35.57
C LEU A 634 16.14 -56.49 36.50
N ALA A 635 16.26 -56.73 37.81
CA ALA A 635 16.63 -55.69 38.78
C ALA A 635 18.05 -55.14 38.57
N GLY A 636 18.99 -55.98 38.15
CA GLY A 636 20.34 -55.57 37.73
C GLY A 636 20.31 -54.76 36.43
N GLU A 637 19.57 -55.20 35.43
CA GLU A 637 19.43 -54.51 34.13
C GLU A 637 18.66 -53.18 34.25
N LEU A 638 17.70 -53.05 35.16
CA LEU A 638 17.05 -51.79 35.53
C LEU A 638 18.06 -50.77 36.10
N ALA A 639 18.93 -51.21 37.01
CA ALA A 639 19.98 -50.37 37.57
C ALA A 639 21.04 -49.99 36.53
N GLU A 640 21.38 -50.92 35.62
CA GLU A 640 22.25 -50.65 34.49
C GLU A 640 21.64 -49.61 33.55
N LEU A 641 20.35 -49.72 33.19
CA LEU A 641 19.67 -48.73 32.37
C LEU A 641 19.60 -47.35 33.03
N GLU A 642 19.26 -47.28 34.33
CA GLU A 642 19.25 -46.03 35.10
C GLU A 642 20.60 -45.32 34.98
N PHE A 643 21.70 -46.08 35.11
CA PHE A 643 23.05 -45.56 34.97
C PHE A 643 23.37 -45.11 33.53
N GLU A 644 23.06 -45.91 32.51
CA GLU A 644 23.34 -45.58 31.11
C GLU A 644 22.55 -44.36 30.61
N VAL A 645 21.27 -44.26 30.99
CA VAL A 645 20.42 -43.11 30.65
C VAL A 645 20.90 -41.85 31.37
N SER A 646 21.34 -41.97 32.63
CA SER A 646 21.95 -40.87 33.36
C SER A 646 23.24 -40.38 32.68
N GLN A 647 24.05 -41.27 32.12
CA GLN A 647 25.21 -40.89 31.31
C GLN A 647 24.83 -40.27 29.96
N PHE A 648 23.77 -40.77 29.32
CA PHE A 648 23.28 -40.22 28.06
C PHE A 648 22.85 -38.76 28.18
N LEU A 649 22.22 -38.40 29.31
CA LEU A 649 21.83 -37.04 29.67
C LEU A 649 22.98 -36.16 30.18
N ALA A 650 24.06 -36.77 30.68
CA ALA A 650 25.17 -36.01 31.22
C ALA A 650 25.77 -35.11 30.13
N HIS A 651 25.83 -33.81 30.43
CA HIS A 651 26.53 -32.86 29.60
C HIS A 651 28.04 -33.14 29.73
N GLU A 652 28.66 -33.64 28.65
CA GLU A 652 30.11 -33.58 28.52
C GLU A 652 30.52 -32.10 28.48
N THR A 653 30.80 -31.53 29.66
CA THR A 653 31.47 -30.24 29.75
C THR A 653 32.87 -30.46 29.16
N GLN A 654 33.08 -29.96 27.94
CA GLN A 654 34.41 -29.93 27.36
C GLN A 654 35.32 -29.07 28.25
N GLY A 655 36.16 -29.75 29.03
CA GLY A 655 37.32 -29.15 29.68
C GLY A 655 37.33 -29.20 31.20
N GLY A 656 38.01 -30.22 31.77
CA GLY A 656 38.75 -30.04 33.02
C GLY A 656 38.36 -30.94 34.21
N ARG A 657 39.19 -31.97 34.43
CA ARG A 657 39.51 -32.65 35.71
C ARG A 657 38.37 -33.38 36.47
N ARG A 658 38.53 -34.70 36.48
CA ARG A 658 38.01 -35.67 37.47
C ARG A 658 38.11 -35.15 38.91
N MET A 659 37.04 -35.29 39.69
CA MET A 659 37.02 -35.75 41.10
C MET A 659 35.57 -36.07 41.58
N SER A 660 35.30 -37.38 41.73
CA SER A 660 34.49 -38.10 42.74
C SER A 660 33.17 -37.56 43.33
N GLY A 661 32.13 -38.42 43.30
CA GLY A 661 31.02 -38.48 44.27
C GLY A 661 29.63 -38.77 43.67
N PRO A 662 28.87 -39.80 44.12
CA PRO A 662 27.48 -39.99 43.69
C PRO A 662 26.56 -39.16 44.60
N GLY A 663 25.95 -38.10 44.06
CA GLY A 663 25.00 -37.29 44.81
C GLY A 663 24.48 -36.09 44.02
N THR A 664 23.16 -36.09 43.77
CA THR A 664 22.32 -34.92 43.47
C THR A 664 22.70 -34.12 42.21
N PHE A 665 22.44 -34.71 41.04
CA PHE A 665 22.53 -33.99 39.76
C PHE A 665 21.19 -33.36 39.43
N LEU A 666 21.09 -32.04 39.67
CA LEU A 666 20.27 -31.03 38.96
C LEU A 666 20.35 -29.75 39.83
N SER A 667 21.36 -28.91 39.62
CA SER A 667 21.47 -27.59 40.24
C SER A 667 21.07 -26.51 39.24
N ALA A 668 20.33 -25.50 39.73
CA ALA A 668 19.73 -24.38 39.00
C ALA A 668 20.75 -23.47 38.30
N PRO A 669 20.39 -22.80 37.18
CA PRO A 669 21.27 -21.84 36.53
C PRO A 669 21.11 -20.45 37.15
N GLY A 670 22.21 -19.93 37.68
CA GLY A 670 22.40 -18.52 37.98
C GLY A 670 23.44 -17.92 37.05
N SER A 671 23.00 -17.29 35.96
CA SER A 671 23.76 -16.23 35.29
C SER A 671 22.87 -15.51 34.28
N THR A 672 22.67 -14.22 34.55
CA THR A 672 21.97 -13.22 33.74
C THR A 672 22.56 -13.10 32.33
N GLU A 673 21.93 -13.78 31.38
CA GLU A 673 21.81 -13.31 29.99
C GLU A 673 20.31 -13.20 29.68
N VAL A 674 19.92 -12.20 28.89
CA VAL A 674 18.52 -11.92 28.57
C VAL A 674 17.97 -13.09 27.75
N MET A 675 17.27 -14.02 28.41
CA MET A 675 16.82 -15.30 27.86
C MET A 675 15.32 -15.29 27.52
N ASP A 676 15.00 -16.07 26.49
CA ASP A 676 13.69 -16.34 25.92
C ASP A 676 12.84 -17.16 26.91
N GLU A 677 11.92 -16.51 27.64
CA GLU A 677 11.12 -17.11 28.74
C GLU A 677 10.35 -18.39 28.33
N LYS A 678 10.10 -18.60 27.04
CA LYS A 678 9.38 -19.78 26.53
C LYS A 678 10.23 -21.04 26.40
N GLY A 679 11.54 -20.90 26.14
CA GLY A 679 12.43 -22.06 25.97
C GLY A 679 12.66 -22.80 27.29
N ASP A 680 12.92 -22.01 28.34
CA ASP A 680 13.25 -22.50 29.68
C ASP A 680 12.13 -23.35 30.29
N SER A 681 10.86 -22.94 30.09
CA SER A 681 9.70 -23.69 30.61
C SER A 681 9.56 -25.11 30.03
N ARG A 682 9.94 -25.31 28.77
CA ARG A 682 9.76 -26.59 28.07
C ARG A 682 10.89 -27.57 28.39
N GLU A 683 12.11 -27.04 28.58
CA GLU A 683 13.25 -27.82 29.05
C GLU A 683 13.05 -28.25 30.51
N GLU A 684 12.51 -27.37 31.36
CA GLU A 684 12.18 -27.70 32.74
C GLU A 684 11.09 -28.79 32.84
N GLU A 685 10.03 -28.69 32.02
CA GLU A 685 9.00 -29.73 31.91
C GLU A 685 9.59 -31.08 31.46
N GLY A 686 10.48 -31.06 30.46
CA GLY A 686 11.16 -32.27 29.97
C GLY A 686 12.07 -32.91 31.02
N ARG A 687 12.83 -32.11 31.77
CA ARG A 687 13.65 -32.59 32.90
C ARG A 687 12.78 -33.20 33.99
N MET A 688 11.66 -32.56 34.33
CA MET A 688 10.71 -33.10 35.30
C MET A 688 10.17 -34.46 34.84
N GLU A 689 9.74 -34.59 33.59
CA GLU A 689 9.25 -35.86 33.04
C GLU A 689 10.30 -36.97 33.12
N VAL A 690 11.56 -36.67 32.79
CA VAL A 690 12.67 -37.63 32.95
C VAL A 690 12.82 -38.09 34.41
N THR A 691 12.81 -37.17 35.37
CA THR A 691 12.94 -37.52 36.79
C THR A 691 11.80 -38.42 37.26
N VAL A 692 10.58 -38.13 36.82
CA VAL A 692 9.38 -38.92 37.09
C VAL A 692 9.53 -40.34 36.53
N GLN A 693 10.03 -40.49 35.29
CA GLN A 693 10.24 -41.81 34.70
C GLN A 693 11.37 -42.60 35.38
N LEU A 694 12.43 -41.95 35.86
CA LEU A 694 13.50 -42.59 36.64
C LEU A 694 13.01 -43.07 38.01
N ASP A 695 12.14 -42.29 38.67
CA ASP A 695 11.53 -42.72 39.93
C ASP A 695 10.53 -43.86 39.70
N ASN A 696 9.76 -43.83 38.61
CA ASN A 696 8.91 -44.95 38.19
C ASN A 696 9.73 -46.23 37.95
N LEU A 697 10.94 -46.11 37.39
CA LEU A 697 11.86 -47.24 37.20
C LEU A 697 12.29 -47.84 38.54
N LYS A 698 12.62 -47.01 39.54
CA LYS A 698 12.94 -47.46 40.91
C LYS A 698 11.76 -48.12 41.61
N ILE A 699 10.56 -47.56 41.47
CA ILE A 699 9.33 -48.14 42.01
C ILE A 699 9.06 -49.49 41.34
N PHE A 700 9.18 -49.58 40.01
CA PHE A 700 9.01 -50.83 39.29
C PHE A 700 10.00 -51.91 39.75
N ARG A 701 11.26 -51.53 40.04
CA ARG A 701 12.24 -52.44 40.66
C ARG A 701 11.79 -52.96 42.03
N GLN A 702 11.13 -52.15 42.85
CA GLN A 702 10.55 -52.60 44.13
C GLN A 702 9.35 -53.54 43.91
N LEU A 703 8.51 -53.26 42.91
CA LEU A 703 7.35 -54.11 42.57
C LEU A 703 7.74 -55.55 42.20
N LEU A 704 8.88 -55.75 41.55
CA LEU A 704 9.39 -57.10 41.18
C LEU A 704 9.53 -58.04 42.39
N PHE A 705 9.83 -57.50 43.57
CA PHE A 705 10.09 -58.24 44.81
C PHE A 705 9.02 -58.06 45.88
N ALA A 706 7.95 -57.31 45.60
CA ALA A 706 6.82 -57.25 46.52
C ALA A 706 6.16 -58.63 46.54
N ASP A 707 5.87 -59.19 47.72
CA ASP A 707 5.27 -60.52 47.82
C ASP A 707 3.77 -60.45 48.16
N ARG A 708 3.30 -59.28 48.61
CA ARG A 708 1.90 -59.08 49.04
C ARG A 708 1.16 -58.06 48.17
N PRO A 709 -0.12 -58.29 47.83
CA PRO A 709 -0.95 -57.33 47.10
C PRO A 709 -1.04 -55.96 47.79
N SER A 710 -1.08 -55.91 49.12
CA SER A 710 -1.14 -54.65 49.88
C SER A 710 0.13 -53.80 49.77
N GLU A 711 1.31 -54.43 49.63
CA GLU A 711 2.58 -53.72 49.42
C GLU A 711 2.61 -53.10 48.02
N VAL A 712 2.10 -53.84 47.03
CA VAL A 712 1.97 -53.35 45.65
C VAL A 712 0.97 -52.20 45.54
N ASP A 713 -0.21 -52.28 46.16
CA ASP A 713 -1.20 -51.18 46.15
C ASP A 713 -0.61 -49.88 46.73
N ASN A 714 0.13 -49.97 47.85
CA ASN A 714 0.77 -48.80 48.47
C ASN A 714 1.86 -48.18 47.58
N LEU A 715 2.71 -49.00 46.94
CA LEU A 715 3.76 -48.54 46.03
C LEU A 715 3.17 -47.91 44.77
N LEU A 716 2.09 -48.48 44.23
CA LEU A 716 1.45 -48.00 43.02
C LEU A 716 0.70 -46.69 43.22
N ARG A 717 0.04 -46.50 44.37
CA ARG A 717 -0.62 -45.23 44.74
C ARG A 717 0.35 -44.06 44.89
N GLN A 718 1.62 -44.34 45.12
CA GLN A 718 2.70 -43.35 45.24
C GLN A 718 3.46 -43.15 43.91
N SER A 719 3.14 -43.94 42.89
CA SER A 719 3.83 -43.93 41.60
C SER A 719 3.02 -43.23 40.51
N SER A 720 3.70 -42.78 39.45
CA SER A 720 3.06 -42.31 38.22
C SER A 720 3.25 -43.31 37.07
N LEU A 721 3.46 -44.59 37.41
CA LEU A 721 3.63 -45.66 36.45
C LEU A 721 2.41 -45.75 35.52
N ASP A 722 2.66 -45.94 34.22
CA ASP A 722 1.58 -46.16 33.24
C ASP A 722 0.71 -47.35 33.71
N ARG A 723 -0.61 -47.13 33.77
CA ARG A 723 -1.58 -48.14 34.19
C ARG A 723 -1.41 -49.43 33.39
N LEU A 724 -1.01 -49.32 32.13
CA LEU A 724 -0.78 -50.47 31.27
C LEU A 724 0.39 -51.34 31.77
N HIS A 725 1.51 -50.72 32.17
CA HIS A 725 2.66 -51.44 32.74
C HIS A 725 2.29 -52.14 34.06
N ILE A 726 1.50 -51.46 34.90
CA ILE A 726 1.00 -52.01 36.17
C ILE A 726 0.19 -53.28 35.92
N ILE A 727 -0.82 -53.18 35.05
CA ILE A 727 -1.73 -54.28 34.73
C ILE A 727 -0.99 -55.45 34.09
N HIS A 728 -0.08 -55.19 33.15
CA HIS A 728 0.77 -56.23 32.56
C HIS A 728 1.55 -57.00 33.62
N HIS A 729 2.22 -56.27 34.53
CA HIS A 729 3.02 -56.87 35.58
C HIS A 729 2.18 -57.74 36.53
N LEU A 730 0.99 -57.28 36.92
CA LEU A 730 0.08 -58.03 37.80
C LEU A 730 -0.44 -59.32 37.16
N PHE A 731 -0.75 -59.29 35.86
CA PHE A 731 -1.17 -60.47 35.10
C PHE A 731 -0.02 -61.48 35.03
N VAL A 732 1.18 -61.03 34.69
CA VAL A 732 2.38 -61.87 34.64
C VAL A 732 2.68 -62.50 36.00
N LYS A 733 2.52 -61.74 37.09
CA LYS A 733 2.74 -62.23 38.45
C LYS A 733 1.74 -63.30 38.85
N SER A 734 0.46 -63.10 38.53
CA SER A 734 -0.59 -64.12 38.71
C SER A 734 -0.26 -65.40 37.93
N GLN A 735 0.18 -65.28 36.66
CA GLN A 735 0.60 -66.43 35.86
C GLN A 735 1.79 -67.17 36.51
N SER A 736 2.78 -66.44 37.02
CA SER A 736 4.00 -67.02 37.59
C SER A 736 3.78 -67.71 38.94
N GLU A 737 2.84 -67.24 39.77
CA GLU A 737 2.50 -67.89 41.04
C GLU A 737 1.70 -69.19 40.83
N LEU A 738 0.80 -69.20 39.83
CA LEU A 738 0.10 -70.41 39.40
C LEU A 738 1.10 -71.47 38.89
N ASP A 739 2.15 -71.06 38.17
CA ASP A 739 3.18 -71.96 37.65
C ASP A 739 4.12 -72.53 38.74
N ASN A 740 4.39 -71.77 39.80
CA ASN A 740 5.19 -72.27 40.93
C ASN A 740 4.41 -73.29 41.79
N ASN A 741 3.10 -73.10 41.96
CA ASN A 741 2.25 -74.00 42.76
C ASN A 741 1.97 -75.34 42.04
N ASN A 742 1.99 -75.37 40.71
CA ASN A 742 1.75 -76.58 39.91
C ASN A 742 2.88 -77.63 39.97
N ASN A 743 4.05 -77.31 40.53
CA ASN A 743 5.12 -78.29 40.73
C ASN A 743 4.82 -79.29 41.86
N ASP A 744 3.83 -79.02 42.73
CA ASP A 744 3.38 -79.90 43.81
C ASP A 744 1.94 -80.40 43.56
N THR A 745 1.81 -81.54 42.86
CA THR A 745 0.63 -82.44 42.83
C THR A 745 -0.77 -81.87 42.55
N SER A 746 -1.19 -81.91 41.28
CA SER A 746 -2.47 -82.47 40.77
C SER A 746 -2.88 -81.80 39.44
N THR A 747 -3.30 -82.61 38.47
CA THR A 747 -3.78 -82.19 37.15
C THR A 747 -5.19 -81.60 37.24
N GLU A 748 -5.32 -80.37 37.73
CA GLU A 748 -6.47 -79.53 37.44
C GLU A 748 -6.03 -78.42 36.47
N ASP A 749 -6.63 -78.39 35.28
CA ASP A 749 -6.42 -77.36 34.25
C ASP A 749 -6.89 -76.00 34.78
N HIS A 750 -6.05 -75.33 35.57
CA HIS A 750 -6.29 -73.97 36.01
C HIS A 750 -6.18 -73.05 34.79
N GLN A 751 -7.31 -72.46 34.38
CA GLN A 751 -7.39 -71.57 33.23
C GLN A 751 -6.53 -70.33 33.50
N LYS A 752 -5.48 -70.11 32.70
CA LYS A 752 -4.63 -68.92 32.83
C LYS A 752 -5.24 -67.74 32.07
N ILE A 753 -5.34 -66.57 32.71
CA ILE A 753 -5.66 -65.34 31.99
C ILE A 753 -4.49 -64.96 31.08
N LEU A 754 -4.76 -64.77 29.78
CA LEU A 754 -3.75 -64.44 28.79
C LEU A 754 -3.72 -62.94 28.51
N LEU A 755 -2.52 -62.38 28.37
CA LEU A 755 -2.32 -61.03 27.85
C LEU A 755 -2.74 -60.94 26.38
N ILE A 756 -3.02 -59.73 25.88
CA ILE A 756 -3.44 -59.49 24.49
C ILE A 756 -2.51 -60.20 23.48
N HIS A 757 -1.20 -60.04 23.64
CA HIS A 757 -0.23 -60.63 22.72
C HIS A 757 -0.24 -62.17 22.79
N GLN A 758 -0.46 -62.75 23.97
CA GLN A 758 -0.50 -64.20 24.15
C GLN A 758 -1.74 -64.79 23.48
N ARG A 759 -2.89 -64.11 23.63
CA ARG A 759 -4.16 -64.51 22.99
C ARG A 759 -4.11 -64.43 21.47
N ASN A 760 -3.43 -63.41 20.94
CA ASN A 760 -3.30 -63.19 19.49
C ASN A 760 -2.07 -63.87 18.86
N ALA A 761 -1.30 -64.64 19.63
CA ALA A 761 -0.03 -65.26 19.21
C ALA A 761 0.99 -64.26 18.63
N TRP A 762 0.99 -63.02 19.14
CA TRP A 762 1.95 -61.99 18.79
C TRP A 762 3.21 -62.09 19.66
N SER A 763 4.36 -61.76 19.06
CA SER A 763 5.57 -61.48 19.82
C SER A 763 5.38 -60.24 20.70
N PRO A 764 6.07 -60.15 21.86
CA PRO A 764 6.06 -58.94 22.68
C PRO A 764 6.50 -57.68 21.91
N ALA A 765 7.34 -57.83 20.90
CA ALA A 765 7.75 -56.74 20.00
C ALA A 765 6.61 -56.25 19.08
N GLU A 766 5.80 -57.17 18.54
CA GLU A 766 4.62 -56.81 17.74
C GLU A 766 3.56 -56.15 18.61
N TYR A 767 3.40 -56.61 19.86
CA TYR A 767 2.50 -55.98 20.81
C TYR A 767 2.94 -54.57 21.22
N ALA A 768 4.24 -54.36 21.47
CA ALA A 768 4.78 -53.03 21.74
C ALA A 768 4.52 -52.07 20.56
N ARG A 769 4.74 -52.52 19.31
CA ARG A 769 4.43 -51.72 18.13
C ARG A 769 2.94 -51.37 18.03
N TRP A 770 2.08 -52.35 18.28
CA TRP A 770 0.63 -52.15 18.28
C TRP A 770 0.20 -51.13 19.34
N VAL A 771 0.70 -51.22 20.58
CA VAL A 771 0.40 -50.24 21.64
C VAL A 771 0.89 -48.83 21.29
N LEU A 772 2.09 -48.71 20.71
CA LEU A 772 2.65 -47.42 20.28
C LEU A 772 1.80 -46.77 19.16
N GLU A 773 1.21 -47.56 18.26
CA GLU A 773 0.34 -47.08 17.19
C GLU A 773 -0.98 -46.48 17.73
N TYR A 774 -1.57 -47.10 18.77
CA TYR A 774 -2.76 -46.58 19.45
C TYR A 774 -2.46 -45.33 20.28
N ARG A 775 -1.27 -45.24 20.88
CA ARG A 775 -0.81 -44.03 21.58
C ARG A 775 -0.64 -42.85 20.61
N ARG A 776 -0.18 -43.11 19.38
CA ARG A 776 -0.07 -42.09 18.31
C ARG A 776 -1.42 -41.66 17.72
N SER A 777 -2.41 -42.55 17.70
CA SER A 777 -3.75 -42.29 17.14
C SER A 777 -4.74 -41.66 18.14
N ASN A 778 -4.25 -41.15 19.27
CA ASN A 778 -5.05 -40.57 20.36
C ASN A 778 -6.08 -41.55 20.99
N MET A 779 -5.84 -42.86 20.86
CA MET A 779 -6.66 -43.96 21.38
C MET A 779 -5.87 -44.75 22.45
N ALA A 780 -5.11 -44.04 23.28
CA ALA A 780 -4.19 -44.63 24.25
C ALA A 780 -4.86 -45.55 25.29
N LEU A 781 -6.17 -45.41 25.52
CA LEU A 781 -6.95 -46.22 26.47
C LEU A 781 -7.46 -47.54 25.87
N GLU A 782 -7.39 -47.74 24.55
CA GLU A 782 -7.94 -48.93 23.91
C GLU A 782 -7.28 -50.25 24.35
N PRO A 783 -5.93 -50.34 24.45
CA PRO A 783 -5.27 -51.52 25.03
C PRO A 783 -5.75 -51.84 26.45
N LEU A 784 -6.01 -50.81 27.27
CA LEU A 784 -6.54 -50.96 28.62
C LEU A 784 -7.98 -51.46 28.61
N ASN A 785 -8.83 -50.90 27.74
CA ASN A 785 -10.23 -51.33 27.63
C ASN A 785 -10.36 -52.80 27.20
N ILE A 786 -9.50 -53.25 26.28
CA ILE A 786 -9.47 -54.64 25.82
C ILE A 786 -8.98 -55.58 26.95
N LEU A 787 -7.95 -55.17 27.71
CA LEU A 787 -7.52 -55.95 28.87
C LEU A 787 -8.59 -55.98 29.97
N LYS A 788 -9.34 -54.89 30.16
CA LYS A 788 -10.45 -54.80 31.11
C LYS A 788 -11.56 -55.79 30.78
N SER A 789 -11.99 -55.86 29.52
CA SER A 789 -13.01 -56.83 29.10
C SER A 789 -12.53 -58.26 29.30
N PHE A 790 -11.27 -58.57 28.93
CA PHE A 790 -10.70 -59.90 29.13
C PHE A 790 -10.65 -60.30 30.61
N LEU A 791 -10.34 -59.36 31.51
CA LEU A 791 -10.32 -59.61 32.94
C LEU A 791 -11.72 -59.86 33.52
N VAL A 792 -12.71 -59.07 33.10
CA VAL A 792 -14.09 -59.21 33.57
C VAL A 792 -14.66 -60.56 33.12
N ASP A 793 -14.51 -60.91 31.84
CA ASP A 793 -14.96 -62.20 31.29
C ASP A 793 -14.31 -63.38 32.05
N PHE A 794 -13.01 -63.27 32.36
CA PHE A 794 -12.28 -64.29 33.09
C PHE A 794 -12.76 -64.43 34.54
N LEU A 795 -12.90 -63.33 35.28
CA LEU A 795 -13.39 -63.33 36.67
C LEU A 795 -14.85 -63.77 36.79
N ASP A 796 -15.69 -63.46 35.80
CA ASP A 796 -17.10 -63.89 35.79
C ASP A 796 -17.24 -65.39 35.48
N SER A 797 -16.29 -65.98 34.75
CA SER A 797 -16.23 -67.42 34.48
C SER A 797 -15.63 -68.26 35.63
N SER A 798 -14.83 -67.66 36.51
CA SER A 798 -14.16 -68.34 37.63
C SER A 798 -14.99 -68.22 38.91
N SER A 799 -15.82 -69.23 39.17
CA SER A 799 -16.90 -69.23 40.19
C SER A 799 -16.46 -69.41 41.65
N THR A 800 -15.30 -68.89 42.06
CA THR A 800 -14.82 -68.95 43.45
C THR A 800 -14.14 -67.63 43.88
N SER A 801 -14.88 -66.79 44.60
CA SER A 801 -14.45 -65.47 45.09
C SER A 801 -13.44 -65.49 46.25
N SER A 802 -12.85 -66.64 46.57
CA SER A 802 -11.96 -66.82 47.73
C SER A 802 -10.73 -67.65 47.43
N ASP A 803 -10.26 -67.63 46.19
CA ASP A 803 -9.03 -68.33 45.82
C ASP A 803 -7.83 -67.39 46.00
N SER A 804 -6.90 -67.74 46.90
CA SER A 804 -5.70 -66.93 47.17
C SER A 804 -4.83 -66.73 45.93
N SER A 805 -5.00 -67.57 44.92
CA SER A 805 -4.36 -67.54 43.60
C SER A 805 -4.78 -66.35 42.71
N LEU A 806 -5.95 -65.72 42.96
CA LEU A 806 -6.51 -64.65 42.12
C LEU A 806 -6.34 -63.24 42.70
N GLN A 807 -5.63 -63.09 43.83
CA GLN A 807 -5.50 -61.79 44.52
C GLN A 807 -4.86 -60.69 43.66
N TRP A 808 -3.90 -61.03 42.80
CA TRP A 808 -3.27 -60.08 41.87
C TRP A 808 -4.22 -59.60 40.76
N LEU A 809 -5.15 -60.45 40.32
CA LEU A 809 -6.14 -60.11 39.29
C LEU A 809 -7.25 -59.22 39.85
N HIS A 810 -7.66 -59.45 41.11
CA HIS A 810 -8.55 -58.54 41.82
C HIS A 810 -7.91 -57.17 42.06
N LEU A 811 -6.61 -57.12 42.38
CA LEU A 811 -5.88 -55.86 42.48
C LEU A 811 -5.77 -55.18 41.10
N ALA A 812 -5.47 -55.92 40.03
CA ALA A 812 -5.45 -55.37 38.68
C ALA A 812 -6.78 -54.73 38.27
N ARG A 813 -7.92 -55.34 38.65
CA ARG A 813 -9.27 -54.77 38.43
C ARG A 813 -9.42 -53.36 39.00
N GLN A 814 -8.81 -53.07 40.16
CA GLN A 814 -8.88 -51.75 40.80
C GLN A 814 -8.14 -50.65 40.04
N PHE A 815 -7.16 -51.00 39.19
CA PHE A 815 -6.39 -50.05 38.39
C PHE A 815 -6.99 -49.78 36.99
N PHE A 816 -8.10 -50.46 36.63
CA PHE A 816 -8.87 -50.20 35.42
C PHE A 816 -10.00 -49.18 35.58
N ASP A 817 -10.37 -48.86 36.83
CA ASP A 817 -11.31 -47.79 37.19
C ASP A 817 -10.53 -46.49 37.48
#